data_AF-B5VMM3-F1
#
_entry.id   AF-B5VMM3-F1
#
_cell.length_a   1.000
_cell.length_b   1.000
_cell.length_c   1.000
_cell.angle_alpha   90.00
_cell.angle_beta   90.00
_cell.angle_gamma   90.00
#
_symmetry.space_group_name_H-M   'P 1'
#
loop_
_entity.id
_entity.type
_entity.pdbx_description
1 polymer ?
#
loop_
_entity_poly.entity_id
_entity_poly.type
_entity_poly.pdbx_seq_one_letter_code
_entity_poly.pdbx_strand_id
1 'polypeptide(L)'
;LLLVQSAHGEKYFFGKIGEGSQRSLTENKIRISKLKDIFLTGELNWSDIGGLPGMILTIADQGKSNLVLHYGNDILNYIVSTWRYFVFRFGIDLNDHIMKDKEVYEDKVIAVKSFNVLKNGGEDRLGVFDSFQKGVLRSIVAKMFPKHAPTDRYDPSSDPHLNVELPDLDAKVEVSTNYEISFSPVRGKFKVEEAIKLGVPKGPLFAKLTKGQTIALDNGTVVTPEQVLENERHFAKVLILDIPDDLYLNAFVEKFKDYDCAELGMVYYFLGDEVTINDNLFAFIDIFEKNNYGKVNHMISHNKISPNTISFFGSALTTLKLKALQVNNYNLPKTDRVFSKDFYDRFDKPLSRGTSMCKSQEEPLNTIIEKDNIHIFSQNKTVTFEPFRMNEEPMKCNINGEVADFSWQEIFEEHVKPLEFPLADVDTVINNQLHVDNFNNSAEKKKHVEIITLGTGSALPSKYRNVVSTLVKVPFTDADGNTINRNIMLDAGENTLGTIHRMFSQLAVKSIFQDLKMIYLSHLHADHHLGIISVLNEWYKYNKDDETSYIYVVTPWQYHKFVNEWLVLENKEILKRIKYISCEHFINDSFVRMQTQSVPLAEFNEILKENSNQESNRKLELDRDSSYRDVDLIRQMYEDLSIEYFQTCRAIHCDWAYSNSITFRMDENNEHNTFKVSYSGDTRPNIEKFSLEIGYNSDLLIHEATLENQLLEDAVKKKHCTINEAIGVSNKMNARKLILTHFSQRYPKLPQLDNNIDVMAREFCFAFDSMIVDYEKIGEQQRIFPLLNKAFVEEKEEEEDVDDVESVQDLEVKLKKHKKN
;
A
#
# COMPACT_ATOMS: atom_id res chain seq x y z
N LEU A 1 9.81 5.20 3.77
CA LEU A 1 10.55 4.04 3.23
C LEU A 1 11.90 4.50 2.70
N LEU A 2 12.99 3.89 3.13
CA LEU A 2 14.35 4.14 2.65
C LEU A 2 14.83 2.92 1.83
N LEU A 3 15.40 3.18 0.66
CA LEU A 3 16.07 2.17 -0.15
C LEU A 3 17.59 2.39 -0.09
N VAL A 4 18.31 1.45 0.51
CA VAL A 4 19.78 1.45 0.48
C VAL A 4 20.23 0.59 -0.69
N GLN A 5 21.02 1.17 -1.59
CA GLN A 5 21.54 0.52 -2.78
C GLN A 5 23.07 0.53 -2.79
N SER A 6 23.69 -0.64 -3.00
CA SER A 6 25.13 -0.76 -3.15
C SER A 6 25.61 -0.22 -4.51
N ALA A 7 26.93 0.00 -4.64
CA ALA A 7 27.54 0.35 -5.92
C ALA A 7 27.33 -0.69 -7.05
N HIS A 8 27.04 -1.95 -6.71
CA HIS A 8 26.80 -3.03 -7.67
C HIS A 8 25.32 -3.44 -7.77
N GLY A 9 24.44 -2.70 -7.10
CA GLY A 9 22.99 -2.79 -7.23
C GLY A 9 22.29 -3.75 -6.27
N GLU A 10 22.98 -4.35 -5.29
CA GLU A 10 22.32 -4.98 -4.12
C GLU A 10 21.42 -3.95 -3.42
N LYS A 11 20.24 -4.38 -2.97
CA LYS A 11 19.17 -3.50 -2.47
C LYS A 11 18.59 -4.03 -1.17
N TYR A 12 18.31 -3.12 -0.25
CA TYR A 12 17.75 -3.38 1.06
C TYR A 12 16.74 -2.29 1.38
N PHE A 13 15.53 -2.68 1.78
CA PHE A 13 14.54 -1.73 2.27
C PHE A 13 14.64 -1.57 3.77
N PHE A 14 14.51 -0.33 4.25
CA PHE A 14 14.42 0.01 5.66
C PHE A 14 13.23 0.94 5.89
N GLY A 15 12.44 0.67 6.92
CA GLY A 15 11.29 1.49 7.27
C GLY A 15 9.98 0.72 7.21
N LYS A 16 8.95 1.40 6.72
CA LYS A 16 7.57 0.91 6.62
C LYS A 16 7.19 0.64 5.16
N ILE A 17 6.54 -0.48 4.89
CA ILE A 17 5.97 -0.85 3.57
C ILE A 17 4.46 -0.61 3.64
N GLY A 18 4.09 0.67 3.82
CA GLY A 18 2.70 1.10 3.90
C GLY A 18 1.97 1.09 2.55
N GLU A 19 0.69 1.42 2.57
CA GLU A 19 -0.14 1.52 1.37
C GLU A 19 0.45 2.50 0.33
N GLY A 20 0.44 2.11 -0.94
CA GLY A 20 0.98 2.88 -2.07
C GLY A 20 2.49 2.76 -2.25
N SER A 21 3.20 2.05 -1.36
CA SER A 21 4.66 1.87 -1.46
C SER A 21 5.07 1.16 -2.75
N GLN A 22 4.41 0.06 -3.13
CA GLN A 22 4.69 -0.62 -4.40
C GLN A 22 4.38 0.25 -5.62
N ARG A 23 3.28 1.01 -5.59
CA ARG A 23 2.91 1.95 -6.66
C ARG A 23 3.99 3.03 -6.84
N SER A 24 4.57 3.51 -5.75
CA SER A 24 5.62 4.54 -5.78
C SER A 24 6.90 4.05 -6.45
N LEU A 25 7.21 2.74 -6.38
CA LEU A 25 8.34 2.16 -7.10
C LEU A 25 8.09 2.20 -8.62
N THR A 26 6.87 1.85 -9.04
CA THR A 26 6.46 1.88 -10.44
C THR A 26 6.47 3.30 -11.00
N GLU A 27 5.90 4.26 -10.27
CA GLU A 27 5.90 5.69 -10.63
C GLU A 27 7.33 6.21 -10.87
N ASN A 28 8.25 5.91 -9.94
CA ASN A 28 9.63 6.39 -9.99
C ASN A 28 10.57 5.49 -10.81
N LYS A 29 10.04 4.50 -11.55
CA LYS A 29 10.79 3.55 -12.38
C LYS A 29 11.90 2.81 -11.60
N ILE A 30 11.69 2.53 -10.32
CA ILE A 30 12.64 1.83 -9.44
C ILE A 30 12.46 0.30 -9.57
N ARG A 31 13.48 -0.38 -10.11
CA ARG A 31 13.49 -1.86 -10.22
C ARG A 31 13.89 -2.54 -8.91
N ILE A 32 13.32 -3.71 -8.60
CA ILE A 32 13.58 -4.48 -7.35
C ILE A 32 14.32 -5.82 -7.58
N SER A 33 14.94 -6.02 -8.75
CA SER A 33 15.57 -7.27 -9.18
C SER A 33 16.71 -7.83 -8.29
N LYS A 34 17.32 -7.04 -7.40
CA LYS A 34 18.37 -7.46 -6.45
C LYS A 34 17.98 -7.25 -4.98
N LEU A 35 16.73 -6.88 -4.71
CA LEU A 35 16.19 -6.81 -3.35
C LEU A 35 16.06 -8.22 -2.78
N LYS A 36 16.42 -8.41 -1.52
CA LYS A 36 16.23 -9.69 -0.81
C LYS A 36 15.85 -9.52 0.66
N ASP A 37 16.17 -8.39 1.29
CA ASP A 37 15.87 -8.13 2.69
C ASP A 37 15.01 -6.86 2.83
N ILE A 38 13.99 -6.95 3.69
CA ILE A 38 13.16 -5.82 4.14
C ILE A 38 13.28 -5.72 5.65
N PHE A 39 13.81 -4.60 6.15
CA PHE A 39 13.97 -4.29 7.56
C PHE A 39 12.84 -3.38 8.04
N LEU A 40 11.85 -3.98 8.71
CA LEU A 40 10.65 -3.29 9.18
C LEU A 40 10.94 -2.52 10.48
N THR A 41 10.53 -1.26 10.56
CA THR A 41 10.79 -0.39 11.72
C THR A 41 9.54 0.06 12.45
N GLY A 42 9.71 0.47 13.70
CA GLY A 42 8.63 1.02 14.53
C GLY A 42 7.67 -0.04 15.02
N GLU A 43 6.46 0.38 15.39
CA GLU A 43 5.31 -0.51 15.52
C GLU A 43 4.77 -0.89 14.13
N LEU A 44 4.04 -2.01 14.07
CA LEU A 44 3.43 -2.53 12.83
C LEU A 44 1.90 -2.55 12.94
N ASN A 45 1.26 -1.41 12.68
CA ASN A 45 -0.17 -1.28 12.41
C ASN A 45 -0.42 -1.38 10.90
N TRP A 46 -1.69 -1.37 10.46
CA TRP A 46 -2.00 -1.56 9.03
C TRP A 46 -1.38 -0.48 8.13
N SER A 47 -1.32 0.77 8.59
CA SER A 47 -0.67 1.85 7.83
C SER A 47 0.83 1.60 7.59
N ASP A 48 1.49 0.83 8.45
CA ASP A 48 2.91 0.53 8.40
C ASP A 48 3.25 -0.62 7.43
N ILE A 49 2.31 -1.55 7.23
CA ILE A 49 2.53 -2.78 6.45
C ILE A 49 1.49 -3.03 5.34
N GLY A 50 0.50 -2.17 5.14
CA GLY A 50 -0.66 -2.45 4.27
C GLY A 50 -0.31 -2.62 2.79
N GLY A 51 0.86 -2.13 2.36
CA GLY A 51 1.41 -2.37 1.02
C GLY A 51 2.32 -3.60 0.94
N LEU A 52 2.66 -4.24 2.06
CA LEU A 52 3.56 -5.40 2.11
C LEU A 52 2.95 -6.65 1.45
N PRO A 53 1.65 -6.98 1.63
CA PRO A 53 1.02 -8.06 0.87
C PRO A 53 1.19 -7.88 -0.64
N GLY A 54 0.85 -6.71 -1.17
CA GLY A 54 1.02 -6.37 -2.59
C GLY A 54 2.48 -6.43 -3.04
N MET A 55 3.40 -5.91 -2.22
CA MET A 55 4.85 -5.97 -2.47
C MET A 55 5.35 -7.42 -2.59
N ILE A 56 4.93 -8.33 -1.69
CA ILE A 56 5.33 -9.74 -1.73
C ILE A 56 4.82 -10.41 -3.00
N LEU A 57 3.55 -10.19 -3.37
CA LEU A 57 2.95 -10.74 -4.59
C LEU A 57 3.69 -10.23 -5.83
N THR A 58 3.95 -8.93 -5.91
CA THR A 58 4.70 -8.29 -7.02
C THR A 58 6.13 -8.82 -7.13
N ILE A 59 6.84 -8.95 -6.01
CA ILE A 59 8.21 -9.50 -5.97
C ILE A 59 8.23 -10.95 -6.44
N ALA A 60 7.27 -11.76 -5.97
CA ALA A 60 7.16 -13.16 -6.34
C ALA A 60 6.84 -13.32 -7.85
N ASP A 61 5.91 -12.53 -8.39
CA ASP A 61 5.51 -12.58 -9.80
C ASP A 61 6.65 -12.11 -10.73
N GLN A 62 7.58 -11.29 -10.24
CA GLN A 62 8.83 -10.94 -10.94
C GLN A 62 9.89 -12.07 -10.91
N GLY A 63 9.58 -13.23 -10.33
CA GLY A 63 10.43 -14.42 -10.34
C GLY A 63 11.53 -14.45 -9.28
N LYS A 64 11.34 -13.75 -8.15
CA LYS A 64 12.30 -13.78 -7.03
C LYS A 64 12.18 -15.07 -6.24
N SER A 65 13.33 -15.71 -6.02
CA SER A 65 13.38 -16.97 -5.29
C SER A 65 13.32 -16.81 -3.78
N ASN A 66 13.87 -15.73 -3.22
CA ASN A 66 14.02 -15.53 -1.77
C ASN A 66 13.65 -14.10 -1.37
N LEU A 67 12.95 -13.94 -0.25
CA LEU A 67 12.68 -12.67 0.40
C LEU A 67 12.69 -12.86 1.92
N VAL A 68 13.42 -12.01 2.64
CA VAL A 68 13.52 -12.05 4.10
C VAL A 68 12.89 -10.80 4.69
N LEU A 69 11.96 -11.00 5.62
CA LEU A 69 11.36 -9.93 6.40
C LEU A 69 12.02 -9.91 7.78
N HIS A 70 12.67 -8.80 8.12
CA HIS A 70 13.34 -8.63 9.41
C HIS A 70 12.48 -7.76 10.31
N TYR A 71 12.25 -8.22 11.54
CA TYR A 71 11.57 -7.44 12.58
C TYR A 71 11.95 -7.93 13.98
N GLY A 72 11.83 -7.08 14.99
CA GLY A 72 12.32 -7.38 16.34
C GLY A 72 11.38 -8.20 17.24
N ASN A 73 10.26 -8.70 16.73
CA ASN A 73 9.24 -9.37 17.54
C ASN A 73 8.48 -10.46 16.76
N ASP A 74 8.12 -11.56 17.44
CA ASP A 74 7.41 -12.69 16.83
C ASP A 74 6.03 -12.34 16.25
N ILE A 75 5.46 -11.17 16.61
CA ILE A 75 4.19 -10.66 16.06
C ILE A 75 4.19 -10.57 14.52
N LEU A 76 5.36 -10.46 13.88
CA LEU A 76 5.47 -10.50 12.42
C LEU A 76 4.85 -11.78 11.83
N ASN A 77 5.07 -12.95 12.45
CA ASN A 77 4.49 -14.20 11.96
C ASN A 77 2.96 -14.21 12.14
N TYR A 78 2.44 -13.56 13.19
CA TYR A 78 0.99 -13.38 13.37
C TYR A 78 0.43 -12.50 12.24
N ILE A 79 1.05 -11.35 11.98
CA ILE A 79 0.70 -10.42 10.91
C ILE A 79 0.60 -11.15 9.57
N VAL A 80 1.63 -11.88 9.16
CA VAL A 80 1.62 -12.63 7.89
C VAL A 80 0.55 -13.73 7.91
N SER A 81 0.36 -14.42 9.04
CA SER A 81 -0.67 -15.46 9.19
C SER A 81 -2.09 -14.93 9.00
N THR A 82 -2.38 -13.66 9.35
CA THR A 82 -3.71 -13.07 9.11
C THR A 82 -4.05 -12.98 7.62
N TRP A 83 -3.07 -13.00 6.72
CA TRP A 83 -3.25 -12.83 5.28
C TRP A 83 -3.52 -14.11 4.50
N ARG A 84 -3.60 -15.25 5.20
CA ARG A 84 -3.70 -16.60 4.63
C ARG A 84 -4.77 -16.81 3.56
N TYR A 85 -5.86 -16.05 3.58
CA TYR A 85 -6.94 -16.19 2.61
C TYR A 85 -6.73 -15.42 1.31
N PHE A 86 -5.75 -14.51 1.25
CA PHE A 86 -5.57 -13.59 0.13
C PHE A 86 -4.12 -13.41 -0.32
N VAL A 87 -3.14 -13.95 0.41
CA VAL A 87 -1.74 -14.03 0.00
C VAL A 87 -1.32 -15.49 -0.13
N PHE A 88 -1.01 -15.90 -1.36
CA PHE A 88 -0.46 -17.21 -1.66
C PHE A 88 0.43 -17.14 -2.92
N ARG A 89 1.68 -17.58 -2.80
CA ARG A 89 2.62 -17.68 -3.94
C ARG A 89 3.55 -18.87 -3.77
N PHE A 90 3.64 -19.71 -4.80
CA PHE A 90 4.63 -20.78 -4.83
C PHE A 90 5.94 -20.33 -5.48
N GLY A 91 7.05 -20.99 -5.14
CA GLY A 91 8.35 -20.73 -5.77
C GLY A 91 9.12 -19.52 -5.21
N ILE A 92 8.58 -18.85 -4.19
CA ILE A 92 9.27 -17.88 -3.36
C ILE A 92 9.49 -18.48 -1.96
N ASP A 93 10.71 -18.37 -1.45
CA ASP A 93 11.08 -18.69 -0.08
C ASP A 93 10.99 -17.41 0.75
N LEU A 94 9.81 -17.17 1.33
CA LEU A 94 9.59 -16.07 2.27
C LEU A 94 10.03 -16.52 3.67
N ASN A 95 11.01 -15.81 4.24
CA ASN A 95 11.50 -16.09 5.59
C ASN A 95 11.30 -14.91 6.53
N ASP A 96 10.64 -15.15 7.66
CA ASP A 96 10.48 -14.15 8.72
C ASP A 96 11.64 -14.29 9.72
N HIS A 97 12.59 -13.36 9.64
CA HIS A 97 13.73 -13.29 10.54
C HIS A 97 13.41 -12.40 11.75
N ILE A 98 13.04 -13.05 12.86
CA ILE A 98 12.76 -12.38 14.13
C ILE A 98 14.07 -12.07 14.86
N MET A 99 14.49 -10.80 14.84
CA MET A 99 15.75 -10.34 15.41
C MET A 99 15.60 -10.05 16.91
N LYS A 100 16.44 -10.66 17.75
CA LYS A 100 16.53 -10.32 19.17
C LYS A 100 17.11 -8.91 19.35
N ASP A 101 16.95 -8.34 20.55
CA ASP A 101 17.60 -7.06 20.86
C ASP A 101 19.12 -7.18 20.72
N LYS A 102 19.75 -6.25 19.99
CA LYS A 102 21.19 -6.20 19.68
C LYS A 102 21.70 -7.35 18.82
N GLU A 103 20.81 -8.15 18.23
CA GLU A 103 21.20 -9.15 17.23
C GLU A 103 21.77 -8.48 15.98
N VAL A 104 22.79 -9.11 15.39
CA VAL A 104 23.45 -8.61 14.18
C VAL A 104 23.18 -9.61 13.05
N TYR A 105 22.51 -9.13 12.01
CA TYR A 105 22.45 -9.81 10.73
C TYR A 105 23.65 -9.39 9.89
N GLU A 106 24.45 -10.35 9.46
CA GLU A 106 25.60 -10.11 8.57
C GLU A 106 25.29 -10.63 7.17
N ASP A 107 25.49 -9.77 6.18
CA ASP A 107 25.51 -10.10 4.78
C ASP A 107 26.88 -9.75 4.18
N LYS A 108 27.11 -10.15 2.92
CA LYS A 108 28.38 -9.89 2.21
C LYS A 108 28.77 -8.42 2.09
N VAL A 109 27.80 -7.51 2.18
CA VAL A 109 27.97 -6.07 1.91
C VAL A 109 27.59 -5.19 3.12
N ILE A 110 26.66 -5.66 3.94
CA ILE A 110 26.05 -4.90 5.03
C ILE A 110 25.98 -5.76 6.30
N ALA A 111 26.15 -5.12 7.46
CA ALA A 111 25.81 -5.68 8.76
C ALA A 111 24.75 -4.79 9.39
N VAL A 112 23.68 -5.39 9.90
CA VAL A 112 22.53 -4.69 10.46
C VAL A 112 22.28 -5.17 11.88
N LYS A 113 22.43 -4.27 12.85
CA LYS A 113 22.18 -4.53 14.26
C LYS A 113 20.82 -3.96 14.69
N SER A 114 19.99 -4.77 15.33
CA SER A 114 18.67 -4.35 15.82
C SER A 114 18.73 -3.72 17.21
N PHE A 115 17.86 -2.75 17.48
CA PHE A 115 17.58 -2.21 18.81
C PHE A 115 16.07 -2.15 19.02
N ASN A 116 15.58 -2.92 19.98
CA ASN A 116 14.16 -3.00 20.30
C ASN A 116 13.87 -2.09 21.50
N VAL A 117 13.01 -1.08 21.29
CA VAL A 117 12.57 -0.13 22.32
C VAL A 117 11.12 -0.46 22.68
N LEU A 118 10.88 -0.85 23.94
CA LEU A 118 9.52 -1.11 24.43
C LEU A 118 8.91 0.21 24.93
N LYS A 119 7.66 0.51 24.56
CA LYS A 119 6.98 1.77 24.90
C LYS A 119 7.02 2.08 26.40
N ASN A 120 6.69 1.07 27.21
CA ASN A 120 6.63 1.18 28.66
C ASN A 120 7.99 0.98 29.36
N GLY A 121 9.08 0.89 28.58
CA GLY A 121 10.44 0.62 29.08
C GLY A 121 10.71 -0.85 29.43
N GLY A 122 11.98 -1.16 29.69
CA GLY A 122 12.43 -2.49 30.16
C GLY A 122 13.03 -3.41 29.07
N GLU A 123 13.28 -4.66 29.46
CA GLU A 123 13.73 -5.75 28.58
C GLU A 123 12.58 -6.75 28.34
N ASP A 124 12.52 -7.35 27.15
CA ASP A 124 11.54 -8.41 26.84
C ASP A 124 11.86 -9.69 27.63
N ARG A 125 10.97 -10.07 28.57
CA ARG A 125 11.18 -11.20 29.49
C ARG A 125 10.36 -12.44 29.17
N LEU A 126 9.21 -12.30 28.51
CA LEU A 126 8.25 -13.40 28.31
C LEU A 126 7.94 -13.66 26.83
N GLY A 127 8.21 -12.71 25.93
CA GLY A 127 7.75 -12.78 24.54
C GLY A 127 6.22 -12.74 24.40
N VAL A 128 5.73 -12.57 23.18
CA VAL A 128 4.27 -12.48 22.88
C VAL A 128 3.61 -13.86 22.83
N PHE A 129 4.35 -14.88 22.38
CA PHE A 129 3.83 -16.22 22.12
C PHE A 129 4.71 -17.27 22.77
N ASP A 130 4.12 -18.41 23.16
CA ASP A 130 4.86 -19.58 23.60
C ASP A 130 5.54 -20.30 22.42
N SER A 131 6.41 -21.27 22.71
CA SER A 131 7.14 -22.01 21.66
C SER A 131 6.23 -22.81 20.72
N PHE A 132 5.08 -23.27 21.20
CA PHE A 132 4.10 -24.01 20.42
C PHE A 132 3.37 -23.09 19.45
N GLN A 133 2.86 -21.95 19.93
CA GLN A 133 2.23 -20.91 19.13
C GLN A 133 3.17 -20.38 18.04
N LYS A 134 4.44 -20.08 18.39
CA LYS A 134 5.47 -19.67 17.39
C LYS A 134 5.65 -20.72 16.30
N GLY A 135 5.67 -22.00 16.66
CA GLY A 135 5.80 -23.10 15.70
C GLY A 135 4.63 -23.19 14.74
N VAL A 136 3.40 -23.02 15.23
CA VAL A 136 2.19 -23.06 14.40
C VAL A 136 2.11 -21.85 13.47
N LEU A 137 2.36 -20.63 13.96
CA LEU A 137 2.36 -19.42 13.13
C LEU A 137 3.36 -19.55 11.95
N ARG A 138 4.60 -20.00 12.23
CA ARG A 138 5.59 -20.27 11.17
C ARG A 138 5.12 -21.33 10.17
N SER A 139 4.35 -22.31 10.62
CA SER A 139 3.81 -23.36 9.74
C SER A 139 2.70 -22.82 8.83
N ILE A 140 1.89 -21.88 9.31
CA ILE A 140 0.89 -21.17 8.49
C ILE A 140 1.61 -20.36 7.40
N VAL A 141 2.62 -19.56 7.78
CA VAL A 141 3.44 -18.78 6.83
C VAL A 141 4.09 -19.69 5.78
N ALA A 142 4.68 -20.82 6.20
CA ALA A 142 5.29 -21.78 5.29
C ALA A 142 4.28 -22.39 4.30
N LYS A 143 3.01 -22.57 4.71
CA LYS A 143 1.95 -23.07 3.83
C LYS A 143 1.50 -22.02 2.80
N MET A 144 1.61 -20.72 3.12
CA MET A 144 1.31 -19.63 2.18
C MET A 144 2.35 -19.50 1.06
N PHE A 145 3.60 -19.91 1.35
CA PHE A 145 4.73 -19.79 0.42
C PHE A 145 5.43 -21.14 0.15
N PRO A 146 4.75 -22.12 -0.48
CA PRO A 146 5.32 -23.42 -0.72
C PRO A 146 6.36 -23.41 -1.86
N LYS A 147 7.33 -24.33 -1.79
CA LYS A 147 8.36 -24.47 -2.85
C LYS A 147 7.81 -24.86 -4.22
N HIS A 148 6.74 -25.64 -4.23
CA HIS A 148 6.12 -26.15 -5.45
C HIS A 148 4.65 -25.77 -5.51
N ALA A 149 4.14 -25.58 -6.73
CA ALA A 149 2.72 -25.35 -6.93
C ALA A 149 1.90 -26.54 -6.40
N PRO A 150 0.75 -26.28 -5.74
CA PRO A 150 -0.15 -27.34 -5.30
C PRO A 150 -0.92 -27.93 -6.49
N THR A 151 -2.14 -27.48 -6.74
CA THR A 151 -2.93 -27.83 -7.93
C THR A 151 -3.40 -26.56 -8.61
N ASP A 152 -3.64 -26.59 -9.92
CA ASP A 152 -4.08 -25.42 -10.70
C ASP A 152 -5.46 -24.88 -10.28
N ARG A 153 -6.23 -25.66 -9.51
CA ARG A 153 -7.54 -25.27 -8.97
C ARG A 153 -7.48 -24.87 -7.49
N TYR A 154 -6.29 -24.72 -6.91
CA TYR A 154 -6.15 -24.33 -5.52
C TYR A 154 -6.59 -22.87 -5.33
N ASP A 155 -7.59 -22.67 -4.48
CA ASP A 155 -8.09 -21.37 -4.06
C ASP A 155 -7.98 -21.29 -2.53
N PRO A 156 -7.14 -20.40 -1.97
CA PRO A 156 -6.99 -20.26 -0.52
C PRO A 156 -8.32 -20.00 0.20
N SER A 157 -9.28 -19.33 -0.45
CA SER A 157 -10.60 -19.05 0.14
C SER A 157 -11.42 -20.30 0.45
N SER A 158 -11.15 -21.41 -0.26
CA SER A 158 -11.86 -22.68 -0.16
C SER A 158 -11.07 -23.76 0.57
N ASP A 159 -9.87 -23.47 1.06
CA ASP A 159 -9.07 -24.44 1.82
C ASP A 159 -9.53 -24.50 3.29
N PRO A 160 -10.21 -25.58 3.73
CA PRO A 160 -10.73 -25.67 5.09
C PRO A 160 -9.62 -25.67 6.15
N HIS A 161 -8.40 -26.08 5.78
CA HIS A 161 -7.29 -26.14 6.72
C HIS A 161 -6.68 -24.77 7.02
N LEU A 162 -7.07 -23.71 6.30
CA LEU A 162 -6.66 -22.35 6.62
C LEU A 162 -7.53 -21.72 7.71
N ASN A 163 -8.71 -22.29 7.99
CA ASN A 163 -9.62 -21.82 9.03
C ASN A 163 -9.17 -22.22 10.44
N VAL A 164 -8.01 -21.72 10.83
CA VAL A 164 -7.37 -21.98 12.12
C VAL A 164 -7.60 -20.81 13.07
N GLU A 165 -7.92 -21.10 14.32
CA GLU A 165 -7.97 -20.09 15.38
C GLU A 165 -6.56 -19.63 15.72
N LEU A 166 -6.21 -18.39 15.37
CA LEU A 166 -4.91 -17.82 15.74
C LEU A 166 -4.83 -17.61 17.25
N PRO A 167 -3.62 -17.64 17.83
CA PRO A 167 -3.45 -17.39 19.26
C PRO A 167 -3.94 -15.99 19.67
N ASP A 168 -4.60 -15.91 20.82
CA ASP A 168 -5.01 -14.64 21.42
C ASP A 168 -3.79 -13.77 21.79
N LEU A 169 -3.98 -12.44 21.75
CA LEU A 169 -2.91 -11.44 21.91
C LEU A 169 -2.83 -10.86 23.33
N ASP A 170 -2.97 -11.71 24.36
CA ASP A 170 -3.00 -11.26 25.76
C ASP A 170 -1.64 -10.72 26.27
N ALA A 171 -0.54 -11.21 25.69
CA ALA A 171 0.82 -10.84 26.05
C ALA A 171 1.49 -9.90 25.02
N LYS A 172 0.69 -9.19 24.20
CA LYS A 172 1.21 -8.23 23.21
C LYS A 172 2.06 -7.16 23.89
N VAL A 173 3.20 -6.84 23.27
CA VAL A 173 4.08 -5.74 23.66
C VAL A 173 4.15 -4.70 22.55
N GLU A 174 4.05 -3.43 22.92
CA GLU A 174 4.30 -2.28 22.04
C GLU A 174 5.81 -2.06 21.94
N VAL A 175 6.36 -2.32 20.76
CA VAL A 175 7.81 -2.28 20.52
C VAL A 175 8.09 -1.52 19.23
N SER A 176 9.08 -0.64 19.28
CA SER A 176 9.70 -0.07 18.09
C SER A 176 11.01 -0.81 17.82
N THR A 177 11.11 -1.42 16.63
CA THR A 177 12.38 -1.96 16.14
C THR A 177 13.14 -0.90 15.35
N ASN A 178 14.41 -0.74 15.69
CA ASN A 178 15.35 0.24 15.14
C ASN A 178 16.61 -0.48 14.65
N TYR A 179 17.38 0.14 13.76
CA TYR A 179 18.54 -0.52 13.15
C TYR A 179 19.79 0.37 13.07
N GLU A 180 20.94 -0.17 13.44
CA GLU A 180 22.26 0.37 13.10
C GLU A 180 22.79 -0.41 11.88
N ILE A 181 23.14 0.34 10.84
CA ILE A 181 23.73 -0.17 9.61
C ILE A 181 25.23 0.11 9.63
N SER A 182 26.01 -0.93 9.40
CA SER A 182 27.44 -0.86 9.11
C SER A 182 27.72 -1.49 7.75
N PHE A 183 28.69 -0.95 7.01
CA PHE A 183 29.08 -1.49 5.70
C PHE A 183 30.44 -2.18 5.79
N SER A 184 30.61 -3.26 5.04
CA SER A 184 31.88 -4.00 5.03
C SER A 184 33.04 -3.09 4.55
N PRO A 185 34.19 -3.07 5.26
CA PRO A 185 35.34 -2.27 4.86
C PRO A 185 35.84 -2.61 3.46
N VAL A 186 36.38 -1.59 2.77
CA VAL A 186 36.99 -1.76 1.45
C VAL A 186 38.49 -1.94 1.62
N ARG A 187 39.02 -3.02 1.04
CA ARG A 187 40.46 -3.27 0.99
C ARG A 187 41.20 -2.06 0.39
N GLY A 188 42.37 -1.76 0.96
CA GLY A 188 43.30 -0.79 0.39
C GLY A 188 43.79 -1.16 -1.01
N LYS A 189 44.28 -0.17 -1.74
CA LYS A 189 44.81 -0.36 -3.09
C LYS A 189 46.09 -1.21 -3.05
N PHE A 190 46.22 -2.16 -3.97
CA PHE A 190 47.45 -2.95 -4.12
C PHE A 190 48.51 -2.12 -4.84
N LYS A 191 49.65 -1.94 -4.20
CA LYS A 191 50.82 -1.22 -4.70
C LYS A 191 51.63 -2.15 -5.61
N VAL A 192 51.18 -2.27 -6.86
CA VAL A 192 51.80 -3.14 -7.89
C VAL A 192 53.31 -2.85 -8.02
N GLU A 193 53.70 -1.58 -8.02
CA GLU A 193 55.10 -1.19 -8.17
C GLU A 193 55.97 -1.64 -6.99
N GLU A 194 55.47 -1.50 -5.75
CA GLU A 194 56.19 -1.95 -4.55
C GLU A 194 56.29 -3.48 -4.49
N ALA A 195 55.22 -4.19 -4.87
CA ALA A 195 55.26 -5.66 -4.97
C ALA A 195 56.30 -6.15 -5.98
N ILE A 196 56.43 -5.48 -7.13
CA ILE A 196 57.45 -5.79 -8.13
C ILE A 196 58.86 -5.47 -7.59
N LYS A 197 59.05 -4.34 -6.89
CA LYS A 197 60.34 -3.98 -6.26
C LYS A 197 60.78 -5.02 -5.22
N LEU A 198 59.83 -5.59 -4.47
CA LEU A 198 60.08 -6.66 -3.50
C LEU A 198 60.29 -8.04 -4.15
N GLY A 199 60.31 -8.14 -5.48
CA GLY A 199 60.57 -9.37 -6.21
C GLY A 199 59.36 -10.29 -6.35
N VAL A 200 58.15 -9.82 -6.04
CA VAL A 200 56.93 -10.64 -6.17
C VAL A 200 56.52 -10.72 -7.64
N PRO A 201 56.46 -11.92 -8.26
CA PRO A 201 56.05 -12.07 -9.64
C PRO A 201 54.56 -11.78 -9.80
N LYS A 202 54.20 -11.11 -10.91
CA LYS A 202 52.79 -10.88 -11.29
C LYS A 202 52.09 -12.23 -11.45
N GLY A 203 50.95 -12.41 -10.77
CA GLY A 203 50.16 -13.64 -10.87
C GLY A 203 49.60 -14.10 -9.52
N PRO A 204 49.54 -15.41 -9.25
CA PRO A 204 48.87 -15.97 -8.06
C PRO A 204 49.38 -15.44 -6.71
N LEU A 205 50.64 -15.00 -6.64
CA LEU A 205 51.23 -14.45 -5.41
C LEU A 205 50.67 -13.07 -5.06
N PHE A 206 50.30 -12.25 -6.05
CA PHE A 206 49.55 -11.01 -5.80
C PHE A 206 48.18 -11.35 -5.21
N ALA A 207 47.50 -12.37 -5.73
CA ALA A 207 46.21 -12.80 -5.20
C ALA A 207 46.31 -13.25 -3.74
N LYS A 208 47.38 -13.95 -3.35
CA LYS A 208 47.63 -14.33 -1.94
C LYS A 208 47.82 -13.12 -1.03
N LEU A 209 48.70 -12.19 -1.42
CA LEU A 209 48.93 -10.96 -0.67
C LEU A 209 47.66 -10.12 -0.53
N THR A 210 46.89 -9.98 -1.62
CA THR A 210 45.61 -9.26 -1.62
C THR A 210 44.48 -9.93 -0.82
N LYS A 211 44.68 -11.19 -0.39
CA LYS A 211 43.80 -11.93 0.53
C LYS A 211 44.31 -11.91 1.98
N GLY A 212 45.29 -11.06 2.28
CA GLY A 212 45.87 -10.96 3.62
C GLY A 212 46.88 -12.08 3.95
N GLN A 213 47.35 -12.84 2.95
CA GLN A 213 48.31 -13.93 3.19
C GLN A 213 49.74 -13.45 2.95
N THR A 214 50.58 -13.59 3.97
CA THR A 214 52.03 -13.44 3.85
C THR A 214 52.60 -14.52 2.92
N ILE A 215 53.50 -14.13 2.02
CA ILE A 215 54.15 -15.05 1.08
C ILE A 215 55.66 -15.11 1.35
N ALA A 216 56.25 -16.28 1.11
CA ALA A 216 57.70 -16.45 1.02
C ALA A 216 58.08 -16.66 -0.45
N LEU A 217 59.06 -15.91 -0.93
CA LEU A 217 59.62 -16.02 -2.28
C LEU A 217 60.75 -17.06 -2.30
N ASP A 218 61.07 -17.59 -3.48
CA ASP A 218 62.11 -18.63 -3.66
C ASP A 218 63.51 -18.18 -3.21
N ASN A 219 63.75 -16.87 -3.15
CA ASN A 219 64.99 -16.27 -2.65
C ASN A 219 65.02 -16.11 -1.11
N GLY A 220 64.01 -16.63 -0.40
CA GLY A 220 63.88 -16.54 1.07
C GLY A 220 63.26 -15.24 1.60
N THR A 221 62.90 -14.29 0.72
CA THR A 221 62.27 -13.02 1.13
C THR A 221 60.82 -13.27 1.54
N VAL A 222 60.44 -12.78 2.72
CA VAL A 222 59.06 -12.82 3.20
C VAL A 222 58.41 -11.47 2.93
N VAL A 223 57.33 -11.47 2.16
CA VAL A 223 56.55 -10.26 1.83
C VAL A 223 55.20 -10.35 2.54
N THR A 224 54.89 -9.33 3.34
CA THR A 224 53.60 -9.25 4.06
C THR A 224 52.62 -8.36 3.31
N PRO A 225 51.30 -8.54 3.50
CA PRO A 225 50.27 -7.70 2.87
C PRO A 225 50.49 -6.20 3.09
N GLU A 226 50.89 -5.78 4.29
CA GLU A 226 51.05 -4.37 4.68
C GLU A 226 52.15 -3.64 3.89
N GLN A 227 53.13 -4.38 3.37
CA GLN A 227 54.21 -3.82 2.55
C GLN A 227 53.72 -3.43 1.15
N VAL A 228 52.62 -4.03 0.69
CA VAL A 228 52.15 -3.94 -0.70
C VAL A 228 50.67 -3.56 -0.82
N LEU A 229 49.96 -3.40 0.29
CA LEU A 229 48.58 -2.89 0.37
C LEU A 229 48.56 -1.58 1.14
N GLU A 230 47.73 -0.65 0.70
CA GLU A 230 47.32 0.46 1.55
C GLU A 230 46.43 -0.02 2.71
N ASN A 231 46.28 0.82 3.74
CA ASN A 231 45.33 0.58 4.83
C ASN A 231 43.91 0.41 4.27
N GLU A 232 43.12 -0.41 4.95
CA GLU A 232 41.70 -0.53 4.64
C GLU A 232 40.96 0.80 4.85
N ARG A 233 39.86 0.96 4.14
CA ARG A 233 38.99 2.13 4.25
C ARG A 233 37.66 1.68 4.82
N HIS A 234 37.15 2.47 5.75
CA HIS A 234 35.92 2.19 6.48
C HIS A 234 34.79 3.07 5.97
N PHE A 235 33.56 2.68 6.28
CA PHE A 235 32.36 3.46 6.03
C PHE A 235 31.82 4.01 7.34
N ALA A 236 31.09 5.11 7.26
CA ALA A 236 30.34 5.61 8.40
C ALA A 236 29.15 4.70 8.70
N LYS A 237 28.75 4.64 9.97
CA LYS A 237 27.54 3.96 10.40
C LYS A 237 26.32 4.84 10.20
N VAL A 238 25.17 4.20 9.95
CA VAL A 238 23.86 4.87 9.82
C VAL A 238 22.92 4.27 10.85
N LEU A 239 22.28 5.13 11.66
CA LEU A 239 21.26 4.69 12.61
C LEU A 239 19.87 5.05 12.06
N ILE A 240 18.94 4.10 12.11
CA ILE A 240 17.54 4.28 11.71
C ILE A 240 16.68 4.11 12.95
N LEU A 241 16.03 5.20 13.33
CA LEU A 241 15.17 5.31 14.50
C LEU A 241 13.73 5.54 14.06
N ASP A 242 12.79 4.86 14.70
CA ASP A 242 11.36 4.95 14.41
C ASP A 242 10.59 5.19 15.71
N ILE A 243 10.05 6.40 15.88
CA ILE A 243 9.42 6.85 17.12
C ILE A 243 7.93 7.07 16.82
N PRO A 244 7.03 6.16 17.21
CA PRO A 244 5.61 6.24 16.86
C PRO A 244 4.89 7.45 17.49
N ASP A 245 5.13 7.70 18.77
CA ASP A 245 4.45 8.74 19.56
C ASP A 245 5.36 9.28 20.68
N ASP A 246 4.92 10.35 21.36
CA ASP A 246 5.67 11.00 22.43
C ASP A 246 5.94 10.09 23.64
N LEU A 247 5.12 9.06 23.88
CA LEU A 247 5.26 8.18 25.05
C LEU A 247 6.50 7.28 24.93
N TYR A 248 6.95 7.02 23.71
CA TYR A 248 8.19 6.28 23.44
C TYR A 248 9.45 7.03 23.85
N LEU A 249 9.45 8.38 23.84
CA LEU A 249 10.68 9.17 23.96
C LEU A 249 11.49 8.85 25.23
N ASN A 250 10.82 8.61 26.36
CA ASN A 250 11.50 8.24 27.60
C ASN A 250 12.28 6.92 27.46
N ALA A 251 11.67 5.91 26.84
CA ALA A 251 12.32 4.62 26.61
C ALA A 251 13.45 4.71 25.56
N PHE A 252 13.30 5.59 24.56
CA PHE A 252 14.34 5.87 23.58
C PHE A 252 15.58 6.51 24.22
N VAL A 253 15.40 7.53 25.08
CA VAL A 253 16.51 8.13 25.84
C VAL A 253 17.21 7.07 26.68
N GLU A 254 16.47 6.26 27.43
CA GLU A 254 17.07 5.20 28.26
C GLU A 254 17.85 4.16 27.43
N LYS A 255 17.38 3.84 26.22
CA LYS A 255 18.04 2.88 25.33
C LYS A 255 19.34 3.41 24.74
N PHE A 256 19.39 4.70 24.38
CA PHE A 256 20.47 5.28 23.57
C PHE A 256 21.34 6.31 24.29
N LYS A 257 21.07 6.68 25.55
CA LYS A 257 21.90 7.63 26.33
C LYS A 257 23.39 7.28 26.38
N ASP A 258 23.71 5.98 26.38
CA ASP A 258 25.08 5.43 26.42
C ASP A 258 25.50 4.80 25.08
N TYR A 259 24.81 5.15 23.97
CA TYR A 259 25.14 4.63 22.64
C TYR A 259 26.45 5.24 22.11
N ASP A 260 27.33 4.38 21.62
CA ASP A 260 28.63 4.79 21.08
C ASP A 260 28.48 5.41 19.67
N CYS A 261 28.58 6.74 19.63
CA CYS A 261 28.49 7.53 18.39
C CYS A 261 29.83 7.62 17.63
N ALA A 262 30.89 6.91 18.03
CA ALA A 262 32.25 7.09 17.49
C ALA A 262 32.35 7.16 15.95
N GLU A 263 31.65 6.27 15.25
CA GLU A 263 31.66 6.13 13.79
C GLU A 263 30.33 6.51 13.12
N LEU A 264 29.42 7.14 13.88
CA LEU A 264 28.09 7.49 13.40
C LEU A 264 28.14 8.67 12.43
N GLY A 265 27.78 8.45 11.17
CA GLY A 265 27.76 9.50 10.15
C GLY A 265 26.39 10.15 9.97
N MET A 266 25.31 9.39 10.18
CA MET A 266 23.95 9.86 9.97
C MET A 266 22.93 9.13 10.84
N VAL A 267 21.90 9.87 11.27
CA VAL A 267 20.69 9.30 11.91
C VAL A 267 19.45 9.65 11.10
N TYR A 268 18.66 8.64 10.74
CA TYR A 268 17.32 8.77 10.18
C TYR A 268 16.30 8.69 11.31
N TYR A 269 15.40 9.67 11.37
CA TYR A 269 14.30 9.72 12.32
C TYR A 269 12.98 9.58 11.56
N PHE A 270 12.38 8.40 11.62
CA PHE A 270 11.00 8.16 11.20
C PHE A 270 10.09 8.49 12.38
N LEU A 271 9.62 9.72 12.44
CA LEU A 271 8.76 10.20 13.51
C LEU A 271 7.30 10.01 13.09
N GLY A 272 6.52 9.32 13.92
CA GLY A 272 5.10 9.11 13.72
C GLY A 272 4.28 10.39 13.89
N ASP A 273 3.02 10.34 13.46
CA ASP A 273 2.20 11.55 13.37
C ASP A 273 1.82 12.17 14.72
N GLU A 274 1.88 11.36 15.76
CA GLU A 274 1.58 11.72 17.15
C GLU A 274 2.80 12.27 17.90
N VAL A 275 3.98 12.30 17.27
CA VAL A 275 5.18 12.91 17.87
C VAL A 275 5.09 14.43 17.79
N THR A 276 5.26 15.09 18.93
CA THR A 276 5.30 16.55 19.02
C THR A 276 6.72 17.06 18.78
N ILE A 277 6.88 18.00 17.86
CA ILE A 277 8.18 18.64 17.58
C ILE A 277 8.47 19.68 18.66
N ASN A 278 9.12 19.29 19.75
CA ASN A 278 9.38 20.13 20.93
C ASN A 278 10.78 19.88 21.52
N ASP A 279 11.13 20.58 22.60
CA ASP A 279 12.42 20.44 23.29
C ASP A 279 12.68 19.02 23.80
N ASN A 280 11.66 18.25 24.19
CA ASN A 280 11.84 16.88 24.67
C ASN A 280 12.32 15.94 23.56
N LEU A 281 11.75 16.07 22.35
CA LEU A 281 12.24 15.36 21.17
C LEU A 281 13.70 15.75 20.87
N PHE A 282 14.01 17.05 20.89
CA PHE A 282 15.35 17.51 20.58
C PHE A 282 16.38 17.16 21.65
N ALA A 283 16.01 17.04 22.92
CA ALA A 283 16.87 16.51 23.96
C ALA A 283 17.32 15.07 23.66
N PHE A 284 16.46 14.26 23.03
CA PHE A 284 16.83 12.93 22.54
C PHE A 284 17.73 13.01 21.28
N ILE A 285 17.40 13.88 20.32
CA ILE A 285 18.21 14.07 19.10
C ILE A 285 19.63 14.54 19.43
N ASP A 286 19.77 15.42 20.43
CA ASP A 286 21.03 15.99 20.90
C ASP A 286 22.03 14.92 21.41
N ILE A 287 21.57 13.72 21.79
CA ILE A 287 22.43 12.58 22.15
C ILE A 287 23.41 12.25 21.01
N PHE A 288 22.97 12.42 19.76
CA PHE A 288 23.73 12.03 18.57
C PHE A 288 24.43 13.21 17.89
N GLU A 289 24.66 14.33 18.58
CA GLU A 289 25.22 15.57 17.98
C GLU A 289 26.63 15.40 17.38
N LYS A 290 27.48 14.56 17.99
CA LYS A 290 28.89 14.41 17.64
C LYS A 290 29.32 12.96 17.50
N ASN A 291 30.29 12.75 16.63
CA ASN A 291 31.10 11.54 16.52
C ASN A 291 32.59 11.88 16.76
N ASN A 292 33.48 10.90 16.73
CA ASN A 292 34.91 11.12 16.99
C ASN A 292 35.62 11.94 15.91
N TYR A 293 34.98 12.17 14.76
CA TYR A 293 35.56 12.77 13.56
C TYR A 293 34.87 14.08 13.15
N GLY A 294 33.85 14.54 13.90
CA GLY A 294 33.05 15.72 13.56
C GLY A 294 31.62 15.68 14.08
N LYS A 295 30.72 16.34 13.35
CA LYS A 295 29.28 16.38 13.60
C LYS A 295 28.56 15.26 12.83
N VAL A 296 27.43 14.82 13.36
CA VAL A 296 26.55 13.83 12.72
C VAL A 296 25.46 14.54 11.93
N ASN A 297 25.07 13.99 10.77
CA ASN A 297 23.93 14.51 10.02
C ASN A 297 22.61 13.86 10.49
N HIS A 298 21.54 14.64 10.58
CA HIS A 298 20.22 14.21 11.04
C HIS A 298 19.21 14.35 9.91
N MET A 299 18.47 13.28 9.61
CA MET A 299 17.46 13.25 8.55
C MET A 299 16.07 13.01 9.16
N ILE A 300 15.20 14.01 9.10
CA ILE A 300 13.91 14.01 9.79
C ILE A 300 12.76 13.72 8.82
N SER A 301 12.03 12.64 9.05
CA SER A 301 10.76 12.32 8.40
C SER A 301 9.61 12.52 9.39
N HIS A 302 8.73 13.47 9.11
CA HIS A 302 7.55 13.75 9.95
C HIS A 302 6.48 14.50 9.13
N ASN A 303 5.19 14.25 9.37
CA ASN A 303 4.09 14.86 8.59
C ASN A 303 4.03 16.40 8.71
N LYS A 304 4.51 16.99 9.82
CA LYS A 304 4.60 18.46 9.99
C LYS A 304 5.94 19.04 9.53
N ILE A 305 6.84 18.24 8.95
CA ILE A 305 8.17 18.69 8.49
C ILE A 305 8.39 18.38 7.02
N SER A 306 8.35 17.11 6.60
CA SER A 306 8.53 16.68 5.20
C SER A 306 7.46 17.30 4.30
N PRO A 307 7.74 17.72 3.05
CA PRO A 307 6.74 18.36 2.19
C PRO A 307 5.59 17.43 1.78
N ASN A 308 4.44 17.98 1.37
CA ASN A 308 3.28 17.20 0.87
C ASN A 308 3.27 17.09 -0.65
N THR A 309 4.40 16.68 -1.22
CA THR A 309 4.57 16.55 -2.67
C THR A 309 3.55 15.57 -3.26
N ILE A 310 3.32 15.72 -4.57
CA ILE A 310 2.56 14.74 -5.34
C ILE A 310 3.40 13.46 -5.46
N SER A 311 2.92 12.36 -4.85
CA SER A 311 3.62 11.08 -4.88
C SER A 311 3.40 10.28 -6.17
N PHE A 312 2.31 10.56 -6.90
CA PHE A 312 1.90 9.87 -8.12
C PHE A 312 1.60 10.91 -9.19
N PHE A 313 2.64 11.39 -9.88
CA PHE A 313 2.53 12.46 -10.86
C PHE A 313 1.73 12.03 -12.09
N GLY A 314 1.92 10.80 -12.58
CA GLY A 314 1.15 10.27 -13.72
C GLY A 314 -0.36 10.30 -13.46
N SER A 315 -0.79 9.93 -12.25
CA SER A 315 -2.20 10.03 -11.83
C SER A 315 -2.66 11.49 -11.72
N ALA A 316 -1.86 12.37 -11.11
CA ALA A 316 -2.20 13.78 -10.95
C ALA A 316 -2.34 14.51 -12.30
N LEU A 317 -1.44 14.23 -13.26
CA LEU A 317 -1.47 14.77 -14.61
C LEU A 317 -2.70 14.26 -15.39
N THR A 318 -2.99 12.95 -15.29
CA THR A 318 -4.18 12.35 -15.88
C THR A 318 -5.46 13.02 -15.36
N THR A 319 -5.56 13.23 -14.04
CA THR A 319 -6.70 13.92 -13.41
C THR A 319 -6.81 15.37 -13.88
N LEU A 320 -5.71 16.10 -14.04
CA LEU A 320 -5.72 17.46 -14.58
C LEU A 320 -6.23 17.50 -16.03
N LYS A 321 -5.74 16.60 -16.89
CA LYS A 321 -6.19 16.45 -18.29
C LYS A 321 -7.68 16.12 -18.37
N LEU A 322 -8.17 15.21 -17.53
CA LEU A 322 -9.58 14.85 -17.43
C LEU A 322 -10.45 16.01 -16.92
N LYS A 323 -9.96 16.75 -15.91
CA LYS A 323 -10.64 17.94 -15.40
C LYS A 323 -10.77 19.03 -16.46
N ALA A 324 -9.78 19.19 -17.35
CA ALA A 324 -9.88 20.14 -18.45
C ALA A 324 -11.00 19.81 -19.44
N LEU A 325 -11.42 18.54 -19.54
CA LEU A 325 -12.56 18.12 -20.36
C LEU A 325 -13.91 18.25 -19.64
N GLN A 326 -13.94 17.98 -18.33
CA GLN A 326 -15.15 18.00 -17.50
C GLN A 326 -14.85 18.46 -16.06
N VAL A 327 -14.78 19.77 -15.87
CA VAL A 327 -14.24 20.44 -14.66
C VAL A 327 -14.90 20.00 -13.36
N ASN A 328 -16.23 19.88 -13.35
CA ASN A 328 -17.02 19.61 -12.14
C ASN A 328 -16.97 18.14 -11.69
N ASN A 329 -16.25 17.28 -12.42
CA ASN A 329 -16.18 15.85 -12.14
C ASN A 329 -14.87 15.43 -11.48
N TYR A 330 -13.96 16.37 -11.19
CA TYR A 330 -12.69 16.08 -10.54
C TYR A 330 -12.28 17.20 -9.59
N ASN A 331 -11.62 16.84 -8.49
CA ASN A 331 -10.86 17.77 -7.67
C ASN A 331 -9.38 17.72 -8.09
N LEU A 332 -8.66 18.83 -7.93
CA LEU A 332 -7.21 18.82 -8.11
C LEU A 332 -6.54 18.16 -6.89
N PRO A 333 -5.50 17.33 -7.10
CA PRO A 333 -4.72 16.77 -6.01
C PRO A 333 -4.14 17.86 -5.10
N LYS A 334 -4.43 17.80 -3.81
CA LYS A 334 -3.94 18.78 -2.84
C LYS A 334 -2.45 18.59 -2.55
N THR A 335 -1.73 19.68 -2.29
CA THR A 335 -0.31 19.67 -1.89
C THR A 335 -0.06 20.49 -0.62
N ASP A 336 -1.12 21.00 0.00
CA ASP A 336 -1.05 21.78 1.22
C ASP A 336 -0.89 20.88 2.46
N ARG A 337 -0.24 21.43 3.48
CA ARG A 337 -0.09 20.85 4.82
C ARG A 337 0.26 21.96 5.81
N VAL A 338 -0.04 21.72 7.08
CA VAL A 338 0.46 22.52 8.20
C VAL A 338 1.87 22.08 8.57
N PHE A 339 2.82 23.01 8.61
CA PHE A 339 4.22 22.75 8.98
C PHE A 339 4.56 23.24 10.39
N SER A 340 5.57 22.65 11.04
CA SER A 340 6.04 23.04 12.37
C SER A 340 6.81 24.37 12.30
N LYS A 341 6.26 25.40 12.93
CA LYS A 341 6.94 26.70 13.05
C LYS A 341 8.24 26.60 13.82
N ASP A 342 8.24 25.82 14.89
CA ASP A 342 9.39 25.68 15.79
C ASP A 342 10.60 25.10 15.04
N PHE A 343 10.40 24.08 14.20
CA PHE A 343 11.47 23.50 13.38
C PHE A 343 12.02 24.48 12.34
N TYR A 344 11.14 25.07 11.55
CA TYR A 344 11.56 25.88 10.41
C TYR A 344 12.16 27.23 10.84
N ASP A 345 11.64 27.85 11.91
CA ASP A 345 12.23 29.05 12.49
C ASP A 345 13.62 28.77 13.12
N ARG A 346 13.82 27.60 13.77
CA ARG A 346 15.11 27.25 14.41
C ARG A 346 16.24 26.96 13.42
N PHE A 347 15.94 26.42 12.24
CA PHE A 347 16.95 25.91 11.30
C PHE A 347 17.03 26.66 9.97
N ASP A 348 16.35 27.81 9.84
CA ASP A 348 16.33 28.66 8.64
C ASP A 348 16.03 27.89 7.35
N LYS A 349 15.11 26.90 7.40
CA LYS A 349 14.76 26.10 6.21
C LYS A 349 13.72 26.87 5.36
N PRO A 350 13.81 26.81 4.02
CA PRO A 350 12.88 27.53 3.16
C PRO A 350 11.46 26.95 3.26
N LEU A 351 10.44 27.81 3.31
CA LEU A 351 9.05 27.46 2.96
C LEU A 351 8.51 28.46 1.96
N SER A 352 7.54 28.02 1.16
CA SER A 352 6.76 28.90 0.30
C SER A 352 5.92 29.89 1.11
N ARG A 353 5.73 31.10 0.58
CA ARG A 353 4.90 32.12 1.23
C ARG A 353 3.44 31.65 1.29
N GLY A 354 2.81 31.83 2.45
CA GLY A 354 1.39 31.52 2.64
C GLY A 354 1.08 30.08 3.09
N THR A 355 2.10 29.25 3.38
CA THR A 355 1.89 27.94 3.99
C THR A 355 1.40 28.04 5.43
N SER A 356 0.44 27.20 5.80
CA SER A 356 -0.07 27.08 7.15
C SER A 356 1.00 26.57 8.11
N MET A 357 1.10 27.19 9.29
CA MET A 357 2.10 26.86 10.30
C MET A 357 1.43 26.51 11.63
N CYS A 358 2.04 25.60 12.40
CA CYS A 358 1.63 25.22 13.75
C CYS A 358 2.82 25.39 14.69
N LYS A 359 2.58 26.03 15.84
CA LYS A 359 3.54 26.19 16.93
C LYS A 359 3.21 25.13 18.00
N SER A 360 4.18 24.33 18.40
CA SER A 360 4.01 23.27 19.40
C SER A 360 4.29 23.72 20.83
N GLN A 361 5.14 24.74 21.00
CA GLN A 361 5.57 25.27 22.30
C GLN A 361 5.76 26.79 22.23
N GLU A 362 5.86 27.47 23.39
CA GLU A 362 6.01 28.92 23.39
C GLU A 362 7.44 29.40 23.11
N GLU A 363 8.42 28.73 23.70
CA GLU A 363 9.84 29.06 23.54
C GLU A 363 10.41 28.50 22.23
N PRO A 364 11.41 29.15 21.61
CA PRO A 364 12.12 28.57 20.47
C PRO A 364 12.80 27.25 20.84
N LEU A 365 12.93 26.32 19.88
CA LEU A 365 13.57 25.02 20.11
C LEU A 365 14.98 25.16 20.70
N ASN A 366 15.17 24.60 21.88
CA ASN A 366 16.46 24.52 22.54
C ASN A 366 17.19 23.24 22.11
N THR A 367 18.16 23.37 21.22
CA THR A 367 18.94 22.25 20.68
C THR A 367 20.34 22.71 20.31
N ILE A 368 21.31 21.83 20.52
CA ILE A 368 22.71 22.03 20.13
C ILE A 368 22.98 21.68 18.65
N ILE A 369 21.98 21.16 17.93
CA ILE A 369 22.11 20.82 16.51
C ILE A 369 22.26 22.09 15.65
N GLU A 370 23.22 22.03 14.74
CA GLU A 370 23.50 23.07 13.76
C GLU A 370 22.62 22.90 12.53
N LYS A 371 22.20 24.01 11.91
CA LYS A 371 21.27 24.00 10.77
C LYS A 371 21.77 23.20 9.56
N ASP A 372 23.07 23.16 9.35
CA ASP A 372 23.68 22.46 8.20
C ASP A 372 23.76 20.95 8.40
N ASN A 373 23.60 20.47 9.65
CA ASN A 373 23.64 19.06 10.01
C ASN A 373 22.24 18.47 10.21
N ILE A 374 21.17 19.20 9.89
CA ILE A 374 19.79 18.69 9.97
C ILE A 374 19.05 18.93 8.66
N HIS A 375 18.39 17.88 8.18
CA HIS A 375 17.80 17.82 6.86
C HIS A 375 16.40 17.21 6.91
N ILE A 376 15.55 17.69 6.01
CA ILE A 376 14.20 17.18 5.81
C ILE A 376 14.26 15.96 4.90
N PHE A 377 13.68 14.83 5.33
CA PHE A 377 13.52 13.64 4.51
C PHE A 377 12.52 13.90 3.38
N SER A 378 12.94 13.66 2.14
CA SER A 378 12.17 13.92 0.92
C SER A 378 12.57 12.94 -0.19
N GLN A 379 11.67 12.70 -1.16
CA GLN A 379 11.84 11.69 -2.23
C GLN A 379 13.09 11.92 -3.10
N ASN A 380 13.36 13.17 -3.50
CA ASN A 380 14.52 13.50 -4.35
C ASN A 380 15.81 13.74 -3.56
N LYS A 381 15.76 13.66 -2.23
CA LYS A 381 16.93 13.89 -1.38
C LYS A 381 17.67 12.58 -1.16
N THR A 382 18.81 12.43 -1.81
CA THR A 382 19.61 11.20 -1.80
C THR A 382 20.89 11.41 -0.99
N VAL A 383 21.36 10.36 -0.31
CA VAL A 383 22.60 10.40 0.47
C VAL A 383 23.54 9.31 -0.03
N THR A 384 24.78 9.68 -0.28
CA THR A 384 25.85 8.76 -0.71
C THR A 384 26.93 8.69 0.36
N PHE A 385 27.27 7.46 0.77
CA PHE A 385 28.38 7.19 1.68
C PHE A 385 29.56 6.61 0.91
N GLU A 386 30.74 7.22 1.07
CA GLU A 386 31.99 6.75 0.46
C GLU A 386 32.96 6.27 1.54
N PRO A 387 33.84 5.31 1.23
CA PRO A 387 34.81 4.82 2.19
C PRO A 387 35.94 5.85 2.41
N PHE A 388 36.37 6.00 3.66
CA PHE A 388 37.41 6.93 4.08
C PHE A 388 38.47 6.22 4.93
N ARG A 389 39.65 6.83 5.06
CA ARG A 389 40.71 6.33 5.96
C ARG A 389 40.50 6.91 7.35
N MET A 390 40.23 6.04 8.33
CA MET A 390 40.03 6.46 9.72
C MET A 390 41.22 7.26 10.23
N ASN A 391 40.95 8.35 10.94
CA ASN A 391 41.94 9.27 11.52
C ASN A 391 42.82 10.04 10.50
N GLU A 392 42.66 9.81 9.20
CA GLU A 392 43.41 10.49 8.14
C GLU A 392 42.51 11.43 7.31
N GLU A 393 41.28 11.00 7.02
CA GLU A 393 40.31 11.73 6.21
C GLU A 393 39.00 11.93 6.99
N PRO A 394 38.26 13.03 6.75
CA PRO A 394 36.91 13.17 7.28
C PRO A 394 35.96 12.11 6.69
N MET A 395 34.90 11.79 7.41
CA MET A 395 33.83 10.92 6.91
C MET A 395 33.22 11.50 5.64
N LYS A 396 33.11 10.68 4.59
CA LYS A 396 32.55 11.09 3.30
C LYS A 396 31.07 10.73 3.24
N CYS A 397 30.23 11.72 3.51
CA CYS A 397 28.78 11.65 3.43
C CYS A 397 28.27 12.82 2.60
N ASN A 398 27.81 12.54 1.38
CA ASN A 398 27.33 13.56 0.45
C ASN A 398 25.80 13.52 0.39
N ILE A 399 25.17 14.62 0.77
CA ILE A 399 23.71 14.81 0.72
C ILE A 399 23.39 15.61 -0.54
N ASN A 400 22.73 14.96 -1.49
CA ASN A 400 22.39 15.52 -2.78
C ASN A 400 20.88 15.65 -2.95
N GLY A 401 20.48 16.52 -3.86
CA GLY A 401 19.09 16.69 -4.26
C GLY A 401 18.37 17.78 -3.47
N GLU A 402 17.54 18.52 -4.21
CA GLU A 402 16.63 19.52 -3.68
C GLU A 402 15.19 18.98 -3.76
N VAL A 403 14.29 19.59 -2.99
CA VAL A 403 12.87 19.28 -3.13
C VAL A 403 12.43 19.81 -4.48
N ALA A 404 11.81 18.97 -5.32
CA ALA A 404 11.30 19.40 -6.61
C ALA A 404 10.21 20.47 -6.41
N ASP A 405 10.40 21.63 -7.05
CA ASP A 405 9.35 22.65 -7.13
C ASP A 405 8.19 22.12 -7.97
N PHE A 406 6.97 22.56 -7.63
CA PHE A 406 5.74 22.12 -8.28
C PHE A 406 4.80 23.31 -8.51
N SER A 407 4.36 23.49 -9.75
CA SER A 407 3.46 24.56 -10.17
C SER A 407 2.36 24.00 -11.08
N TRP A 408 1.10 24.12 -10.65
CA TRP A 408 -0.04 23.66 -11.45
C TRP A 408 -0.15 24.43 -12.77
N GLN A 409 0.17 25.71 -12.78
CA GLN A 409 0.10 26.57 -13.96
C GLN A 409 1.12 26.15 -15.01
N GLU A 410 2.36 25.88 -14.60
CA GLU A 410 3.44 25.43 -15.51
C GLU A 410 3.08 24.08 -16.14
N ILE A 411 2.63 23.12 -15.32
CA ILE A 411 2.20 21.79 -15.80
C ILE A 411 1.03 21.90 -16.79
N PHE A 412 0.08 22.80 -16.55
CA PHE A 412 -1.03 23.00 -17.48
C PHE A 412 -0.56 23.54 -18.83
N GLU A 413 0.31 24.55 -18.81
CA GLU A 413 0.83 25.15 -20.04
C GLU A 413 1.69 24.17 -20.84
N GLU A 414 2.43 23.29 -20.17
CA GLU A 414 3.27 22.28 -20.78
C GLU A 414 2.46 21.10 -21.34
N HIS A 415 1.57 20.51 -20.54
CA HIS A 415 0.98 19.21 -20.88
C HIS A 415 -0.50 19.24 -21.30
N VAL A 416 -1.25 20.31 -20.98
CA VAL A 416 -2.70 20.37 -21.24
C VAL A 416 -3.03 21.37 -22.34
N LYS A 417 -2.45 22.58 -22.27
CA LYS A 417 -2.68 23.65 -23.25
C LYS A 417 -2.40 23.22 -24.70
N PRO A 418 -1.35 22.43 -25.02
CA PRO A 418 -1.12 21.96 -26.40
C PRO A 418 -2.22 21.05 -26.95
N LEU A 419 -3.06 20.46 -26.09
CA LEU A 419 -4.19 19.62 -26.50
C LEU A 419 -5.37 20.45 -27.03
N GLU A 420 -5.40 21.76 -26.76
CA GLU A 420 -6.41 22.73 -27.24
C GLU A 420 -7.86 22.29 -26.95
N PHE A 421 -8.15 21.86 -25.71
CA PHE A 421 -9.50 21.47 -25.33
C PHE A 421 -10.46 22.68 -25.28
N PRO A 422 -11.75 22.49 -25.64
CA PRO A 422 -12.71 23.58 -25.66
C PRO A 422 -12.88 24.21 -24.27
N LEU A 423 -12.77 25.54 -24.18
CA LEU A 423 -12.95 26.32 -22.95
C LEU A 423 -11.99 25.96 -21.81
N ALA A 424 -10.92 25.20 -22.08
CA ALA A 424 -9.91 24.84 -21.09
C ALA A 424 -8.78 25.87 -21.08
N ASP A 425 -8.72 26.65 -20.02
CA ASP A 425 -7.62 27.58 -19.74
C ASP A 425 -7.20 27.48 -18.27
N VAL A 426 -6.07 28.10 -17.93
CA VAL A 426 -5.48 28.03 -16.59
C VAL A 426 -6.44 28.56 -15.52
N ASP A 427 -7.24 29.58 -15.83
CA ASP A 427 -8.16 30.16 -14.87
C ASP A 427 -9.37 29.27 -14.63
N THR A 428 -9.99 28.76 -15.70
CA THR A 428 -11.20 27.93 -15.61
C THR A 428 -10.94 26.55 -15.00
N VAL A 429 -9.80 25.94 -15.29
CA VAL A 429 -9.48 24.56 -14.85
C VAL A 429 -8.73 24.55 -13.51
N ILE A 430 -7.85 25.54 -13.25
CA ILE A 430 -6.99 25.55 -12.06
C ILE A 430 -7.37 26.68 -11.10
N ASN A 431 -7.16 27.95 -11.46
CA ASN A 431 -7.20 29.04 -10.48
C ASN A 431 -8.57 29.18 -9.81
N ASN A 432 -9.66 29.09 -10.57
CA ASN A 432 -11.02 29.16 -10.06
C ASN A 432 -11.50 27.87 -9.36
N GLN A 433 -10.73 26.79 -9.44
CA GLN A 433 -11.08 25.46 -8.95
C GLN A 433 -10.22 24.98 -7.78
N LEU A 434 -9.11 25.67 -7.48
CA LEU A 434 -8.15 25.26 -6.46
C LEU A 434 -8.74 25.16 -5.04
N HIS A 435 -9.80 25.93 -4.77
CA HIS A 435 -10.48 25.99 -3.47
C HIS A 435 -11.92 25.46 -3.52
N VAL A 436 -12.30 24.77 -4.60
CA VAL A 436 -13.65 24.23 -4.78
C VAL A 436 -13.59 22.70 -4.67
N ASP A 437 -14.36 22.16 -3.73
CA ASP A 437 -14.67 20.73 -3.70
C ASP A 437 -15.92 20.48 -4.56
N ASN A 438 -15.81 19.57 -5.52
CA ASN A 438 -16.90 19.23 -6.43
C ASN A 438 -17.83 18.14 -5.90
N PHE A 439 -17.56 17.54 -4.73
CA PHE A 439 -18.45 16.56 -4.11
C PHE A 439 -19.57 17.26 -3.32
N ASN A 440 -20.82 16.93 -3.65
CA ASN A 440 -22.01 17.35 -2.91
C ASN A 440 -22.11 18.88 -2.65
N ASN A 441 -21.60 19.71 -3.57
CA ASN A 441 -21.44 21.16 -3.36
C ASN A 441 -22.64 22.00 -3.84
N SER A 442 -23.37 21.53 -4.85
CA SER A 442 -24.52 22.24 -5.43
C SER A 442 -25.84 21.80 -4.79
N ALA A 443 -26.86 22.67 -4.82
CA ALA A 443 -28.18 22.39 -4.27
C ALA A 443 -28.86 21.16 -4.90
N GLU A 444 -28.63 20.94 -6.20
CA GLU A 444 -29.13 19.78 -6.94
C GLU A 444 -28.45 18.49 -6.45
N LYS A 445 -27.11 18.49 -6.37
CA LYS A 445 -26.33 17.34 -5.90
C LYS A 445 -26.74 16.86 -4.51
N LYS A 446 -27.19 17.75 -3.61
CA LYS A 446 -27.66 17.37 -2.26
C LYS A 446 -28.73 16.28 -2.26
N LYS A 447 -29.61 16.25 -3.27
CA LYS A 447 -30.72 15.28 -3.37
C LYS A 447 -30.48 14.15 -4.37
N HIS A 448 -29.38 14.20 -5.12
CA HIS A 448 -29.03 13.18 -6.10
C HIS A 448 -28.00 12.20 -5.57
N VAL A 449 -28.01 10.99 -6.12
CA VAL A 449 -26.95 10.00 -5.91
C VAL A 449 -25.67 10.52 -6.57
N GLU A 450 -24.55 10.42 -5.87
CA GLU A 450 -23.22 10.70 -6.43
C GLU A 450 -22.33 9.47 -6.31
N ILE A 451 -21.43 9.28 -7.28
CA ILE A 451 -20.48 8.18 -7.30
C ILE A 451 -19.07 8.76 -7.41
N ILE A 452 -18.18 8.31 -6.54
CA ILE A 452 -16.76 8.61 -6.58
C ILE A 452 -16.02 7.31 -6.89
N THR A 453 -15.38 7.23 -8.05
CA THR A 453 -14.54 6.09 -8.41
C THR A 453 -13.10 6.39 -7.97
N LEU A 454 -12.78 6.01 -6.74
CA LEU A 454 -11.52 6.32 -6.07
C LEU A 454 -10.33 5.58 -6.69
N GLY A 455 -10.56 4.34 -7.12
CA GLY A 455 -9.60 3.55 -7.86
C GLY A 455 -10.29 2.70 -8.91
N THR A 456 -9.63 2.52 -10.06
CA THR A 456 -10.27 1.98 -11.27
C THR A 456 -9.45 0.92 -12.01
N GLY A 457 -8.36 0.45 -11.41
CA GLY A 457 -7.45 -0.56 -11.95
C GLY A 457 -7.68 -1.95 -11.36
N SER A 458 -7.18 -2.96 -12.07
CA SER A 458 -7.25 -4.38 -11.70
C SER A 458 -5.90 -4.95 -11.27
N ALA A 459 -5.91 -5.86 -10.29
CA ALA A 459 -4.82 -6.69 -9.77
C ALA A 459 -3.64 -5.94 -9.11
N LEU A 460 -2.97 -5.04 -9.83
CA LEU A 460 -1.79 -4.33 -9.36
C LEU A 460 -1.98 -2.81 -9.52
N PRO A 461 -1.57 -1.99 -8.55
CA PRO A 461 -1.61 -0.54 -8.71
C PRO A 461 -0.60 -0.11 -9.79
N SER A 462 -1.10 0.55 -10.82
CA SER A 462 -0.30 1.06 -11.95
C SER A 462 0.09 2.54 -11.75
N LYS A 463 0.91 3.08 -12.65
CA LYS A 463 1.25 4.52 -12.69
C LYS A 463 -0.03 5.38 -12.74
N TYR A 464 -0.98 5.01 -13.61
CA TYR A 464 -2.14 5.84 -13.93
C TYR A 464 -3.42 5.50 -13.14
N ARG A 465 -3.60 4.23 -12.77
CA ARG A 465 -4.78 3.75 -12.01
C ARG A 465 -4.38 2.96 -10.78
N ASN A 466 -4.98 3.32 -9.64
CA ASN A 466 -4.94 2.55 -8.42
C ASN A 466 -5.89 1.34 -8.50
N VAL A 467 -5.71 0.39 -7.59
CA VAL A 467 -6.64 -0.73 -7.38
C VAL A 467 -8.03 -0.24 -6.97
N VAL A 468 -9.06 -1.06 -7.21
CA VAL A 468 -10.46 -0.63 -7.22
C VAL A 468 -10.97 -0.13 -5.87
N SER A 469 -11.76 0.95 -5.93
CA SER A 469 -12.65 1.36 -4.86
C SER A 469 -13.72 2.30 -5.41
N THR A 470 -14.97 2.06 -5.02
CA THR A 470 -16.11 2.87 -5.45
C THR A 470 -16.94 3.32 -4.25
N LEU A 471 -17.08 4.63 -4.07
CA LEU A 471 -17.92 5.22 -3.03
C LEU A 471 -19.21 5.75 -3.66
N VAL A 472 -20.36 5.30 -3.17
CA VAL A 472 -21.68 5.77 -3.62
C VAL A 472 -22.36 6.53 -2.50
N LYS A 473 -22.66 7.80 -2.73
CA LYS A 473 -23.46 8.65 -1.83
C LYS A 473 -24.93 8.51 -2.19
N VAL A 474 -25.73 7.89 -1.32
CA VAL A 474 -27.18 7.77 -1.49
C VAL A 474 -27.89 8.69 -0.49
N PRO A 475 -28.46 9.84 -0.92
CA PRO A 475 -29.19 10.71 -0.02
C PRO A 475 -30.48 10.06 0.49
N PHE A 476 -30.93 10.46 1.67
CA PHE A 476 -32.24 10.13 2.23
C PHE A 476 -32.90 11.40 2.72
N THR A 477 -34.15 11.65 2.30
CA THR A 477 -34.94 12.80 2.75
C THR A 477 -35.94 12.38 3.81
N ASP A 478 -35.84 12.96 5.00
CA ASP A 478 -36.75 12.68 6.11
C ASP A 478 -38.14 13.32 5.92
N ALA A 479 -39.09 12.99 6.80
CA ALA A 479 -40.44 13.57 6.78
C ALA A 479 -40.46 15.11 6.82
N ASP A 480 -39.49 15.73 7.50
CA ASP A 480 -39.37 17.19 7.64
C ASP A 480 -38.72 17.87 6.42
N GLY A 481 -38.23 17.08 5.46
CA GLY A 481 -37.62 17.54 4.22
C GLY A 481 -36.10 17.79 4.30
N ASN A 482 -35.45 17.44 5.40
CA ASN A 482 -33.99 17.47 5.52
C ASN A 482 -33.39 16.26 4.81
N THR A 483 -32.23 16.46 4.16
CA THR A 483 -31.54 15.39 3.44
C THR A 483 -30.22 15.05 4.12
N ILE A 484 -30.06 13.80 4.52
CA ILE A 484 -28.82 13.24 5.06
C ILE A 484 -28.21 12.26 4.04
N ASN A 485 -26.89 12.06 4.09
CA ASN A 485 -26.24 11.11 3.18
C ASN A 485 -26.06 9.74 3.84
N ARG A 486 -26.17 8.70 3.02
CA ARG A 486 -25.71 7.35 3.34
C ARG A 486 -24.60 7.01 2.35
N ASN A 487 -23.35 7.15 2.76
CA ASN A 487 -22.21 6.77 1.94
C ASN A 487 -21.99 5.26 2.05
N ILE A 488 -21.81 4.62 0.90
CA ILE A 488 -21.62 3.19 0.73
C ILE A 488 -20.28 2.95 0.05
N MET A 489 -19.40 2.18 0.68
CA MET A 489 -18.15 1.74 0.07
C MET A 489 -18.34 0.38 -0.59
N LEU A 490 -18.02 0.28 -1.88
CA LEU A 490 -18.02 -0.94 -2.68
C LEU A 490 -16.56 -1.25 -3.05
N ASP A 491 -15.98 -2.20 -2.31
CA ASP A 491 -14.56 -2.52 -2.30
C ASP A 491 -13.65 -1.33 -1.92
N ALA A 492 -12.51 -1.64 -1.32
CA ALA A 492 -11.47 -0.67 -0.99
C ALA A 492 -10.10 -1.36 -1.02
N GLY A 493 -9.49 -1.38 -2.21
CA GLY A 493 -8.12 -1.85 -2.38
C GLY A 493 -7.07 -0.96 -1.70
N GLU A 494 -5.82 -1.39 -1.77
CA GLU A 494 -4.65 -0.68 -1.24
C GLU A 494 -4.66 0.82 -1.61
N ASN A 495 -4.42 1.69 -0.63
CA ASN A 495 -4.29 3.14 -0.79
C ASN A 495 -5.56 3.89 -1.18
N THR A 496 -6.74 3.28 -0.95
CA THR A 496 -8.04 3.96 -1.08
C THR A 496 -8.11 5.21 -0.20
N LEU A 497 -7.72 5.10 1.08
CA LEU A 497 -7.73 6.24 2.00
C LEU A 497 -6.74 7.34 1.57
N GLY A 498 -5.57 6.96 1.04
CA GLY A 498 -4.60 7.93 0.52
C GLY A 498 -5.15 8.75 -0.65
N THR A 499 -5.91 8.14 -1.55
CA THR A 499 -6.58 8.84 -2.65
C THR A 499 -7.67 9.80 -2.14
N ILE A 500 -8.49 9.36 -1.16
CA ILE A 500 -9.48 10.20 -0.48
C ILE A 500 -8.79 11.43 0.14
N HIS A 501 -7.74 11.21 0.93
CA HIS A 501 -6.99 12.29 1.57
C HIS A 501 -6.32 13.22 0.56
N ARG A 502 -5.89 12.72 -0.62
CA ARG A 502 -5.28 13.56 -1.66
C ARG A 502 -6.27 14.46 -2.37
N MET A 503 -7.51 14.01 -2.58
CA MET A 503 -8.52 14.76 -3.34
C MET A 503 -9.44 15.64 -2.48
N PHE A 504 -9.49 15.41 -1.16
CA PHE A 504 -10.37 16.14 -0.25
C PHE A 504 -9.62 16.89 0.85
N SER A 505 -10.22 18.01 1.28
CA SER A 505 -9.83 18.70 2.52
C SER A 505 -10.18 17.84 3.74
N GLN A 506 -9.48 18.03 4.87
CA GLN A 506 -9.76 17.25 6.09
C GLN A 506 -11.18 17.49 6.64
N LEU A 507 -11.79 18.64 6.35
CA LEU A 507 -13.19 18.95 6.71
C LEU A 507 -14.15 18.08 5.88
N ALA A 508 -13.94 17.98 4.57
CA ALA A 508 -14.75 17.14 3.70
C ALA A 508 -14.61 15.65 4.06
N VAL A 509 -13.38 15.18 4.34
CA VAL A 509 -13.11 13.81 4.81
C VAL A 509 -13.94 13.48 6.06
N LYS A 510 -13.94 14.37 7.06
CA LYS A 510 -14.79 14.18 8.26
C LYS A 510 -16.25 13.96 7.90
N SER A 511 -16.83 14.81 7.04
CA SER A 511 -18.23 14.66 6.62
C SER A 511 -18.49 13.35 5.89
N ILE A 512 -17.58 12.93 5.00
CA ILE A 512 -17.70 11.67 4.25
C ILE A 512 -17.75 10.46 5.19
N PHE A 513 -16.87 10.42 6.19
CA PHE A 513 -16.75 9.29 7.11
C PHE A 513 -17.81 9.28 8.21
N GLN A 514 -18.35 10.43 8.63
CA GLN A 514 -19.53 10.48 9.50
C GLN A 514 -20.77 9.90 8.79
N ASP A 515 -20.87 10.15 7.48
CA ASP A 515 -21.95 9.65 6.64
C ASP A 515 -21.67 8.24 6.06
N LEU A 516 -20.50 7.64 6.29
CA LEU A 516 -20.17 6.27 5.85
C LEU A 516 -20.86 5.24 6.73
N LYS A 517 -21.85 4.54 6.15
CA LYS A 517 -22.73 3.62 6.87
C LYS A 517 -22.48 2.15 6.56
N MET A 518 -21.92 1.84 5.40
CA MET A 518 -21.67 0.46 4.99
C MET A 518 -20.40 0.31 4.15
N ILE A 519 -19.67 -0.77 4.39
CA ILE A 519 -18.60 -1.28 3.54
C ILE A 519 -19.00 -2.67 3.05
N TYR A 520 -19.01 -2.85 1.73
CA TYR A 520 -19.23 -4.13 1.07
C TYR A 520 -17.93 -4.59 0.42
N LEU A 521 -17.63 -5.89 0.55
CA LEU A 521 -16.54 -6.56 -0.15
C LEU A 521 -17.10 -7.63 -1.09
N SER A 522 -16.70 -7.58 -2.35
CA SER A 522 -17.12 -8.54 -3.38
C SER A 522 -16.51 -9.92 -3.22
N HIS A 523 -15.21 -10.01 -2.96
CA HIS A 523 -14.46 -11.26 -2.82
C HIS A 523 -13.08 -11.04 -2.18
N LEU A 524 -12.25 -12.08 -2.08
CA LEU A 524 -11.03 -12.08 -1.26
C LEU A 524 -9.73 -11.73 -2.00
N HIS A 525 -9.75 -11.39 -3.29
CA HIS A 525 -8.53 -10.91 -3.93
C HIS A 525 -8.08 -9.56 -3.36
N ALA A 526 -6.76 -9.43 -3.19
CA ALA A 526 -6.14 -8.38 -2.40
C ALA A 526 -6.39 -6.96 -2.94
N ASP A 527 -6.54 -6.83 -4.26
CA ASP A 527 -6.83 -5.56 -4.94
C ASP A 527 -8.21 -4.96 -4.58
N HIS A 528 -9.08 -5.69 -3.88
CA HIS A 528 -10.41 -5.21 -3.47
C HIS A 528 -10.51 -4.84 -1.99
N HIS A 529 -9.54 -5.18 -1.14
CA HIS A 529 -9.74 -5.07 0.31
C HIS A 529 -8.56 -4.59 1.15
N LEU A 530 -7.36 -4.48 0.58
CA LEU A 530 -6.18 -4.06 1.35
C LEU A 530 -6.26 -2.63 1.92
N GLY A 531 -7.26 -1.83 1.55
CA GLY A 531 -7.52 -0.51 2.14
C GLY A 531 -8.63 -0.48 3.20
N ILE A 532 -9.39 -1.57 3.41
CA ILE A 532 -10.57 -1.55 4.30
C ILE A 532 -10.19 -1.27 5.75
N ILE A 533 -9.08 -1.82 6.27
CA ILE A 533 -8.65 -1.55 7.65
C ILE A 533 -8.38 -0.05 7.85
N SER A 534 -7.67 0.59 6.91
CA SER A 534 -7.45 2.05 6.94
C SER A 534 -8.77 2.84 6.89
N VAL A 535 -9.73 2.39 6.08
CA VAL A 535 -11.08 2.99 6.02
C VAL A 535 -11.81 2.83 7.36
N LEU A 536 -11.72 1.67 8.03
CA LEU A 536 -12.32 1.43 9.35
C LEU A 536 -11.68 2.29 10.45
N ASN A 537 -10.36 2.44 10.42
CA ASN A 537 -9.63 3.33 11.33
C ASN A 537 -10.05 4.79 11.16
N GLU A 538 -10.13 5.29 9.92
CA GLU A 538 -10.55 6.66 9.65
C GLU A 538 -12.05 6.87 9.96
N TRP A 539 -12.89 5.85 9.72
CA TRP A 539 -14.28 5.86 10.19
C TRP A 539 -14.35 5.98 11.70
N TYR A 540 -13.59 5.17 12.44
CA TYR A 540 -13.60 5.20 13.89
C TYR A 540 -13.12 6.55 14.43
N LYS A 541 -12.08 7.14 13.85
CA LYS A 541 -11.59 8.48 14.20
C LYS A 541 -12.68 9.55 14.23
N TYR A 542 -13.65 9.50 13.31
CA TYR A 542 -14.71 10.50 13.20
C TYR A 542 -16.05 10.10 13.84
N ASN A 543 -16.22 8.83 14.22
CA ASN A 543 -17.47 8.30 14.79
C ASN A 543 -17.33 7.77 16.22
N LYS A 544 -16.10 7.70 16.78
CA LYS A 544 -15.85 7.21 18.14
C LYS A 544 -16.57 8.02 19.23
N ASP A 545 -16.84 9.30 18.98
CA ASP A 545 -17.42 10.21 19.98
C ASP A 545 -18.94 9.99 20.15
N ASP A 546 -19.60 9.39 19.16
CA ASP A 546 -21.02 9.04 19.22
C ASP A 546 -21.18 7.53 19.44
N GLU A 547 -21.54 7.11 20.65
CA GLU A 547 -21.74 5.70 21.03
C GLU A 547 -22.86 5.00 20.23
N THR A 548 -23.75 5.76 19.60
CA THR A 548 -24.83 5.22 18.75
C THR A 548 -24.40 4.96 17.31
N SER A 549 -23.21 5.42 16.92
CA SER A 549 -22.65 5.20 15.60
C SER A 549 -22.02 3.82 15.46
N TYR A 550 -22.57 3.03 14.52
CA TYR A 550 -22.09 1.71 14.08
C TYR A 550 -21.89 1.70 12.57
N ILE A 551 -21.10 0.76 12.07
CA ILE A 551 -20.89 0.54 10.63
C ILE A 551 -21.24 -0.89 10.25
N TYR A 552 -21.97 -1.02 9.14
CA TYR A 552 -22.26 -2.34 8.56
C TYR A 552 -21.11 -2.79 7.66
N VAL A 553 -20.67 -4.03 7.85
CA VAL A 553 -19.58 -4.63 7.07
C VAL A 553 -20.10 -5.92 6.45
N VAL A 554 -20.36 -5.88 5.14
CA VAL A 554 -20.94 -7.00 4.40
C VAL A 554 -19.87 -7.64 3.51
N THR A 555 -19.33 -8.78 3.94
CA THR A 555 -18.13 -9.37 3.30
C THR A 555 -18.23 -10.90 3.20
N PRO A 556 -17.37 -11.56 2.41
CA PRO A 556 -17.12 -12.99 2.57
C PRO A 556 -16.69 -13.29 4.01
N TRP A 557 -17.07 -14.46 4.53
CA TRP A 557 -16.91 -14.79 5.96
C TRP A 557 -15.44 -14.89 6.39
N GLN A 558 -14.56 -15.28 5.48
CA GLN A 558 -13.11 -15.34 5.71
C GLN A 558 -12.54 -13.94 5.96
N TYR A 559 -13.10 -12.90 5.34
CA TYR A 559 -12.64 -11.54 5.56
C TYR A 559 -13.00 -11.05 6.97
N HIS A 560 -14.13 -11.49 7.52
CA HIS A 560 -14.48 -11.19 8.92
C HIS A 560 -13.50 -11.83 9.90
N LYS A 561 -12.94 -13.02 9.60
CA LYS A 561 -11.83 -13.60 10.38
C LYS A 561 -10.62 -12.68 10.38
N PHE A 562 -10.19 -12.21 9.19
CA PHE A 562 -9.10 -11.26 9.07
C PHE A 562 -9.37 -9.96 9.85
N VAL A 563 -10.56 -9.36 9.72
CA VAL A 563 -10.94 -8.13 10.46
C VAL A 563 -10.87 -8.34 11.97
N ASN A 564 -11.38 -9.46 12.49
CA ASN A 564 -11.33 -9.77 13.91
C ASN A 564 -9.88 -9.95 14.41
N GLU A 565 -9.10 -10.77 13.72
CA GLU A 565 -7.70 -11.06 14.07
C GLU A 565 -6.83 -9.80 14.00
N TRP A 566 -7.04 -8.99 12.96
CA TRP A 566 -6.29 -7.76 12.76
C TRP A 566 -6.67 -6.66 13.76
N LEU A 567 -7.96 -6.40 13.97
CA LEU A 567 -8.38 -5.32 14.87
C LEU A 567 -8.14 -5.66 16.34
N VAL A 568 -8.06 -6.93 16.74
CA VAL A 568 -7.59 -7.29 18.10
C VAL A 568 -6.12 -6.86 18.30
N LEU A 569 -5.29 -6.93 17.26
CA LEU A 569 -3.89 -6.48 17.29
C LEU A 569 -3.79 -4.95 17.38
N GLU A 570 -4.51 -4.25 16.50
CA GLU A 570 -4.39 -2.81 16.27
C GLU A 570 -5.33 -1.99 17.18
N ASN A 571 -6.64 -2.20 17.09
CA ASN A 571 -7.64 -1.46 17.88
C ASN A 571 -8.95 -2.23 18.08
N LYS A 572 -9.03 -2.98 19.19
CA LYS A 572 -10.18 -3.84 19.53
C LYS A 572 -11.49 -3.09 19.76
N GLU A 573 -11.46 -1.78 19.99
CA GLU A 573 -12.67 -0.98 20.24
C GLU A 573 -13.50 -0.80 18.96
N ILE A 574 -12.87 -0.87 17.79
CA ILE A 574 -13.57 -0.81 16.49
C ILE A 574 -14.50 -2.01 16.32
N LEU A 575 -14.11 -3.21 16.80
CA LEU A 575 -14.91 -4.42 16.70
C LEU A 575 -16.28 -4.30 17.37
N LYS A 576 -16.36 -3.53 18.46
CA LYS A 576 -17.63 -3.28 19.17
C LYS A 576 -18.62 -2.48 18.32
N ARG A 577 -18.14 -1.80 17.27
CA ARG A 577 -18.94 -0.94 16.40
C ARG A 577 -19.23 -1.54 15.03
N ILE A 578 -18.66 -2.69 14.73
CA ILE A 578 -18.89 -3.41 13.46
C ILE A 578 -20.13 -4.29 13.60
N LYS A 579 -21.10 -4.07 12.71
CA LYS A 579 -22.23 -4.98 12.48
C LYS A 579 -21.94 -5.79 11.21
N TYR A 580 -21.34 -6.97 11.38
CA TYR A 580 -20.97 -7.83 10.26
C TYR A 580 -22.14 -8.68 9.78
N ILE A 581 -22.34 -8.75 8.46
CA ILE A 581 -23.27 -9.69 7.82
C ILE A 581 -22.53 -10.41 6.69
N SER A 582 -22.71 -11.73 6.58
CA SER A 582 -22.09 -12.51 5.50
C SER A 582 -22.76 -12.20 4.15
N CYS A 583 -21.97 -12.04 3.09
CA CYS A 583 -22.50 -11.97 1.73
C CYS A 583 -23.38 -13.18 1.36
N GLU A 584 -23.06 -14.38 1.87
CA GLU A 584 -23.82 -15.61 1.59
C GLU A 584 -25.22 -15.57 2.25
N HIS A 585 -25.41 -14.77 3.30
CA HIS A 585 -26.74 -14.62 3.92
C HIS A 585 -27.72 -13.84 3.03
N PHE A 586 -27.19 -13.01 2.13
CA PHE A 586 -27.97 -12.29 1.13
C PHE A 586 -28.20 -13.07 -0.17
N ILE A 587 -27.72 -14.32 -0.27
CA ILE A 587 -27.75 -15.06 -1.53
C ILE A 587 -29.18 -15.27 -2.03
N ASN A 588 -29.44 -14.92 -3.29
CA ASN A 588 -30.67 -15.22 -4.01
C ASN A 588 -30.68 -16.68 -4.50
N ASP A 589 -30.58 -17.59 -3.55
CA ASP A 589 -30.67 -19.02 -3.78
C ASP A 589 -31.35 -19.66 -2.56
N SER A 590 -32.08 -20.75 -2.81
CA SER A 590 -32.56 -21.63 -1.75
C SER A 590 -31.40 -22.26 -0.98
N PHE A 591 -30.27 -22.49 -1.66
CA PHE A 591 -29.07 -23.08 -1.08
C PHE A 591 -28.10 -21.99 -0.57
N VAL A 592 -28.01 -21.89 0.76
CA VAL A 592 -26.98 -21.09 1.45
C VAL A 592 -25.77 -21.99 1.71
N ARG A 593 -24.60 -21.64 1.14
CA ARG A 593 -23.37 -22.43 1.29
C ARG A 593 -22.89 -22.36 2.74
N MET A 594 -22.59 -23.52 3.34
CA MET A 594 -22.08 -23.61 4.70
C MET A 594 -20.60 -23.25 4.75
N GLN A 595 -20.21 -22.46 5.75
CA GLN A 595 -18.79 -22.20 6.04
C GLN A 595 -18.13 -23.41 6.70
N THR A 596 -16.81 -23.49 6.59
CA THR A 596 -16.02 -24.53 7.27
C THR A 596 -15.96 -24.25 8.76
N GLN A 597 -15.97 -25.29 9.60
CA GLN A 597 -15.74 -25.13 11.04
C GLN A 597 -14.33 -24.61 11.31
N SER A 598 -14.15 -23.79 12.35
CA SER A 598 -12.80 -23.39 12.79
C SER A 598 -12.06 -24.55 13.43
N VAL A 599 -10.77 -24.66 13.14
CA VAL A 599 -9.87 -25.66 13.70
C VAL A 599 -9.10 -25.02 14.85
N PRO A 600 -9.24 -25.56 16.08
CA PRO A 600 -8.45 -25.10 17.21
C PRO A 600 -6.95 -25.30 16.96
N LEU A 601 -6.13 -24.42 17.53
CA LEU A 601 -4.67 -24.40 17.30
C LEU A 601 -3.98 -25.74 17.62
N ALA A 602 -4.43 -26.44 18.67
CA ALA A 602 -3.92 -27.75 19.07
C ALA A 602 -4.14 -28.83 18.01
N GLU A 603 -5.37 -28.89 17.46
CA GLU A 603 -5.76 -29.87 16.44
C GLU A 603 -5.05 -29.60 15.11
N PHE A 604 -4.82 -28.34 14.75
CA PHE A 604 -4.08 -27.99 13.54
C PHE A 604 -2.65 -28.53 13.56
N ASN A 605 -1.97 -28.51 14.71
CA ASN A 605 -0.63 -29.09 14.85
C ASN A 605 -0.62 -30.62 14.67
N GLU A 606 -1.68 -31.31 15.11
CA GLU A 606 -1.84 -32.75 14.86
C GLU A 606 -2.03 -33.02 13.37
N ILE A 607 -2.89 -32.24 12.70
CA ILE A 607 -3.10 -32.30 11.24
C ILE A 607 -1.79 -32.07 10.47
N LEU A 608 -0.97 -31.11 10.90
CA LEU A 608 0.34 -30.86 10.28
C LEU A 608 1.29 -32.06 10.42
N LYS A 609 1.33 -32.69 11.61
CA LYS A 609 2.15 -33.88 11.86
C LYS A 609 1.66 -35.09 11.07
N GLU A 610 0.35 -35.32 10.99
CA GLU A 610 -0.25 -36.42 10.24
C GLU A 610 0.01 -36.29 8.74
N ASN A 611 -0.14 -35.08 8.17
CA ASN A 611 0.12 -34.84 6.75
C ASN A 611 1.58 -35.03 6.34
N SER A 612 2.54 -34.84 7.26
CA SER A 612 3.94 -35.16 7.01
C SER A 612 4.21 -36.66 6.82
N ASN A 613 3.29 -37.53 7.28
CA ASN A 613 3.39 -38.99 7.24
C ASN A 613 2.53 -39.66 6.15
N GLN A 614 2.04 -38.92 5.15
CA GLN A 614 1.33 -39.42 3.95
C GLN A 614 0.06 -40.28 4.15
N GLU A 615 -0.60 -40.27 5.31
CA GLU A 615 -1.86 -41.01 5.50
C GLU A 615 -2.87 -40.28 6.41
N SER A 616 -3.58 -39.26 5.90
CA SER A 616 -5.05 -39.15 6.01
C SER A 616 -5.58 -37.83 5.42
N ASN A 617 -6.56 -37.92 4.52
CA ASN A 617 -7.40 -36.77 4.15
C ASN A 617 -8.55 -36.68 5.16
N ARG A 618 -8.28 -36.17 6.37
CA ARG A 618 -9.35 -35.94 7.36
C ARG A 618 -10.26 -34.84 6.81
N LYS A 619 -11.50 -35.20 6.49
CA LYS A 619 -12.51 -34.24 6.04
C LYS A 619 -12.90 -33.34 7.22
N LEU A 620 -12.61 -32.05 7.14
CA LEU A 620 -13.02 -31.07 8.12
C LEU A 620 -14.55 -30.89 8.07
N GLU A 621 -15.15 -30.71 9.25
CA GLU A 621 -16.60 -30.52 9.39
C GLU A 621 -17.03 -29.13 8.89
N LEU A 622 -18.29 -29.03 8.47
CA LEU A 622 -18.93 -27.78 8.07
C LEU A 622 -19.78 -27.26 9.24
N ASP A 623 -19.78 -25.95 9.44
CA ASP A 623 -20.61 -25.29 10.43
C ASP A 623 -22.05 -25.23 9.93
N ARG A 624 -22.95 -25.97 10.58
CA ARG A 624 -24.36 -26.04 10.18
C ARG A 624 -25.12 -24.76 10.45
N ASP A 625 -24.75 -24.05 11.51
CA ASP A 625 -25.47 -22.86 11.93
C ASP A 625 -25.18 -21.68 11.00
N SER A 626 -24.03 -21.70 10.31
CA SER A 626 -23.68 -20.70 9.29
C SER A 626 -24.65 -20.62 8.09
N SER A 627 -25.43 -21.68 7.84
CA SER A 627 -26.42 -21.72 6.76
C SER A 627 -27.70 -20.94 7.09
N TYR A 628 -27.95 -20.62 8.37
CA TYR A 628 -29.05 -19.76 8.76
C TYR A 628 -28.66 -18.30 8.53
N ARG A 629 -29.53 -17.58 7.80
CA ARG A 629 -29.36 -16.14 7.58
C ARG A 629 -29.58 -15.40 8.89
N ASP A 630 -28.71 -14.44 9.22
CA ASP A 630 -28.91 -13.53 10.35
C ASP A 630 -30.00 -12.50 10.01
N VAL A 631 -31.26 -12.95 10.03
CA VAL A 631 -32.42 -12.15 9.63
C VAL A 631 -32.68 -10.97 10.55
N ASP A 632 -32.25 -11.05 11.80
CA ASP A 632 -32.47 -9.98 12.78
C ASP A 632 -31.54 -8.81 12.47
N LEU A 633 -30.25 -9.09 12.24
CA LEU A 633 -29.29 -8.05 11.87
C LEU A 633 -29.55 -7.48 10.47
N ILE A 634 -30.02 -8.31 9.52
CA ILE A 634 -30.45 -7.86 8.19
C ILE A 634 -31.63 -6.89 8.28
N ARG A 635 -32.66 -7.22 9.07
CA ARG A 635 -33.81 -6.32 9.27
C ARG A 635 -33.41 -5.02 9.94
N GLN A 636 -32.52 -5.10 10.93
CA GLN A 636 -31.97 -3.91 11.57
C GLN A 636 -31.21 -3.04 10.56
N MET A 637 -30.42 -3.64 9.66
CA MET A 637 -29.74 -2.92 8.58
C MET A 637 -30.74 -2.21 7.64
N TYR A 638 -31.84 -2.89 7.30
CA TYR A 638 -32.86 -2.32 6.42
C TYR A 638 -33.56 -1.11 7.05
N GLU A 639 -33.78 -1.14 8.36
CA GLU A 639 -34.32 -0.02 9.12
C GLU A 639 -33.29 1.12 9.23
N ASP A 640 -32.11 0.83 9.77
CA ASP A 640 -31.03 1.81 10.03
C ASP A 640 -30.62 2.56 8.74
N LEU A 641 -30.52 1.87 7.61
CA LEU A 641 -30.10 2.46 6.33
C LEU A 641 -31.26 2.77 5.38
N SER A 642 -32.51 2.56 5.77
CA SER A 642 -33.67 2.67 4.87
C SER A 642 -33.49 1.93 3.54
N ILE A 643 -32.99 0.70 3.63
CA ILE A 643 -32.88 -0.24 2.51
C ILE A 643 -34.20 -0.98 2.39
N GLU A 644 -34.76 -1.04 1.19
CA GLU A 644 -35.92 -1.88 0.89
C GLU A 644 -35.50 -3.33 0.73
N TYR A 645 -34.40 -3.57 0.01
CA TYR A 645 -33.89 -4.91 -0.22
C TYR A 645 -32.41 -4.95 -0.58
N PHE A 646 -31.68 -5.92 -0.04
CA PHE A 646 -30.29 -6.25 -0.39
C PHE A 646 -30.24 -7.72 -0.80
N GLN A 647 -29.65 -8.02 -1.96
CA GLN A 647 -29.42 -9.38 -2.43
C GLN A 647 -28.02 -9.56 -3.00
N THR A 648 -27.52 -10.79 -2.96
CA THR A 648 -26.29 -11.21 -3.65
C THR A 648 -26.56 -12.40 -4.57
N CYS A 649 -25.70 -12.59 -5.56
CA CYS A 649 -25.58 -13.83 -6.32
C CYS A 649 -24.10 -14.23 -6.39
N ARG A 650 -23.81 -15.51 -6.59
CA ARG A 650 -22.44 -15.99 -6.73
C ARG A 650 -21.85 -15.45 -8.03
N ALA A 651 -20.69 -14.80 -7.93
CA ALA A 651 -19.91 -14.39 -9.08
C ALA A 651 -19.22 -15.59 -9.72
N ILE A 652 -18.98 -15.51 -11.03
CA ILE A 652 -18.29 -16.55 -11.80
C ILE A 652 -16.80 -16.17 -11.87
N HIS A 653 -16.10 -16.30 -10.73
CA HIS A 653 -14.70 -15.86 -10.57
C HIS A 653 -13.89 -16.78 -9.64
N CYS A 654 -13.64 -16.39 -8.39
CA CYS A 654 -13.08 -17.25 -7.35
C CYS A 654 -14.21 -17.86 -6.50
N ASP A 655 -13.86 -18.80 -5.62
CA ASP A 655 -14.82 -19.26 -4.63
C ASP A 655 -15.19 -18.13 -3.65
N TRP A 656 -16.42 -18.18 -3.13
CA TRP A 656 -16.96 -17.16 -2.21
C TRP A 656 -16.86 -15.73 -2.76
N ALA A 657 -17.02 -15.57 -4.07
CA ALA A 657 -17.14 -14.29 -4.75
C ALA A 657 -18.61 -13.95 -5.03
N TYR A 658 -18.93 -12.65 -5.00
CA TYR A 658 -20.30 -12.17 -5.08
C TYR A 658 -20.46 -10.96 -6.00
N SER A 659 -21.59 -10.92 -6.68
CA SER A 659 -22.19 -9.69 -7.21
C SER A 659 -23.37 -9.32 -6.31
N ASN A 660 -23.66 -8.03 -6.13
CA ASN A 660 -24.76 -7.59 -5.27
C ASN A 660 -25.73 -6.62 -5.96
N SER A 661 -26.89 -6.44 -5.34
CA SER A 661 -27.88 -5.44 -5.73
C SER A 661 -28.60 -4.92 -4.49
N ILE A 662 -28.69 -3.59 -4.38
CA ILE A 662 -29.24 -2.90 -3.22
C ILE A 662 -30.28 -1.89 -3.70
N THR A 663 -31.48 -1.96 -3.14
CA THR A 663 -32.58 -1.03 -3.38
C THR A 663 -32.77 -0.15 -2.15
N PHE A 664 -32.52 1.15 -2.29
CA PHE A 664 -32.69 2.14 -1.23
C PHE A 664 -34.03 2.85 -1.38
N ARG A 665 -34.73 3.09 -0.26
CA ARG A 665 -35.77 4.12 -0.21
C ARG A 665 -35.11 5.49 -0.14
N MET A 666 -35.62 6.46 -0.89
CA MET A 666 -35.00 7.78 -1.04
C MET A 666 -35.64 8.86 -0.17
N ASP A 667 -36.90 8.68 0.18
CA ASP A 667 -37.60 9.57 1.09
C ASP A 667 -38.66 8.82 1.92
N GLU A 668 -39.06 9.42 3.03
CA GLU A 668 -40.03 8.83 3.96
C GLU A 668 -41.49 8.97 3.49
N ASN A 669 -41.78 9.96 2.65
CA ASN A 669 -43.14 10.35 2.26
C ASN A 669 -43.66 9.63 1.00
N ASN A 670 -42.77 9.00 0.23
CA ASN A 670 -43.05 8.35 -1.05
C ASN A 670 -42.37 6.98 -1.11
N GLU A 671 -43.14 5.95 -0.77
CA GLU A 671 -42.71 4.55 -0.81
C GLU A 671 -42.26 4.08 -2.21
N HIS A 672 -42.66 4.77 -3.28
CA HIS A 672 -42.27 4.43 -4.65
C HIS A 672 -40.95 5.07 -5.10
N ASN A 673 -40.41 6.03 -4.34
CA ASN A 673 -39.15 6.67 -4.69
C ASN A 673 -37.98 5.83 -4.18
N THR A 674 -37.53 4.93 -5.05
CA THR A 674 -36.43 4.01 -4.76
C THR A 674 -35.28 4.19 -5.73
N PHE A 675 -34.08 3.85 -5.28
CA PHE A 675 -32.88 3.81 -6.10
C PHE A 675 -32.20 2.46 -5.95
N LYS A 676 -32.07 1.74 -7.06
CA LYS A 676 -31.43 0.42 -7.13
C LYS A 676 -30.05 0.51 -7.77
N VAL A 677 -29.03 0.10 -7.03
CA VAL A 677 -27.65 -0.03 -7.51
C VAL A 677 -27.21 -1.48 -7.49
N SER A 678 -26.53 -1.90 -8.56
CA SER A 678 -25.94 -3.23 -8.69
C SER A 678 -24.44 -3.11 -8.95
N TYR A 679 -23.63 -3.91 -8.24
CA TYR A 679 -22.19 -3.96 -8.40
C TYR A 679 -21.72 -5.40 -8.66
N SER A 680 -20.89 -5.57 -9.69
CA SER A 680 -20.54 -6.90 -10.21
C SER A 680 -19.58 -7.67 -9.29
N GLY A 681 -18.71 -6.98 -8.57
CA GLY A 681 -17.44 -7.58 -8.16
C GLY A 681 -16.63 -8.01 -9.38
N ASP A 682 -15.77 -9.01 -9.21
CA ASP A 682 -15.13 -9.70 -10.33
C ASP A 682 -15.90 -10.97 -10.69
N THR A 683 -16.22 -11.11 -11.97
CA THR A 683 -17.11 -12.11 -12.53
C THR A 683 -16.96 -12.21 -14.06
N ARG A 684 -17.05 -13.44 -14.58
CA ARG A 684 -17.51 -13.65 -15.97
C ARG A 684 -18.95 -13.12 -16.13
N PRO A 685 -19.41 -12.77 -17.35
CA PRO A 685 -20.71 -12.17 -17.58
C PRO A 685 -21.80 -13.13 -17.08
N ASN A 686 -22.47 -12.70 -16.03
CA ASN A 686 -23.44 -13.51 -15.30
C ASN A 686 -24.86 -13.10 -15.66
N ILE A 687 -25.27 -13.38 -16.90
CA ILE A 687 -26.59 -12.94 -17.39
C ILE A 687 -27.72 -13.62 -16.60
N GLU A 688 -27.60 -14.91 -16.35
CA GLU A 688 -28.66 -15.72 -15.73
C GLU A 688 -28.98 -15.27 -14.30
N LYS A 689 -27.96 -15.18 -13.42
CA LYS A 689 -28.16 -14.96 -11.98
C LYS A 689 -28.00 -13.52 -11.53
N PHE A 690 -27.22 -12.73 -12.27
CA PHE A 690 -27.01 -11.33 -11.91
C PHE A 690 -27.94 -10.42 -12.70
N SER A 691 -27.90 -10.49 -14.03
CA SER A 691 -28.63 -9.53 -14.87
C SER A 691 -30.14 -9.80 -14.96
N LEU A 692 -30.57 -11.05 -15.11
CA LEU A 692 -31.99 -11.40 -15.25
C LEU A 692 -32.73 -11.61 -13.92
N GLU A 693 -32.00 -11.76 -12.82
CA GLU A 693 -32.55 -11.96 -11.47
C GLU A 693 -32.30 -10.73 -10.58
N ILE A 694 -31.26 -10.76 -9.73
CA ILE A 694 -31.12 -9.77 -8.64
C ILE A 694 -30.89 -8.33 -9.13
N GLY A 695 -30.21 -8.15 -10.25
CA GLY A 695 -29.83 -6.84 -10.78
C GLY A 695 -30.87 -6.24 -11.74
N TYR A 696 -31.85 -7.03 -12.17
CA TYR A 696 -32.81 -6.62 -13.21
C TYR A 696 -33.51 -5.29 -12.85
N ASN A 697 -33.64 -4.40 -13.85
CA ASN A 697 -34.17 -3.04 -13.72
C ASN A 697 -33.44 -2.17 -12.68
N SER A 698 -32.12 -2.33 -12.52
CA SER A 698 -31.34 -1.41 -11.70
C SER A 698 -31.26 -0.01 -12.33
N ASP A 699 -31.27 1.01 -11.48
CA ASP A 699 -31.08 2.39 -11.90
C ASP A 699 -29.62 2.65 -12.29
N LEU A 700 -28.71 2.01 -11.58
CA LEU A 700 -27.28 2.08 -11.81
C LEU A 700 -26.67 0.68 -11.77
N LEU A 701 -25.96 0.33 -12.83
CA LEU A 701 -25.03 -0.79 -12.84
C LEU A 701 -23.59 -0.26 -12.82
N ILE A 702 -22.80 -0.75 -11.87
CA ILE A 702 -21.35 -0.57 -11.82
C ILE A 702 -20.74 -1.94 -12.12
N HIS A 703 -20.12 -2.09 -13.29
CA HIS A 703 -19.64 -3.39 -13.77
C HIS A 703 -18.14 -3.36 -14.07
N GLU A 704 -17.44 -4.44 -13.75
CA GLU A 704 -16.06 -4.64 -14.20
C GLU A 704 -15.98 -4.67 -15.73
N ALA A 705 -14.86 -4.18 -16.27
CA ALA A 705 -14.52 -4.27 -17.69
C ALA A 705 -13.02 -4.50 -17.85
N THR A 706 -12.51 -5.53 -17.18
CA THR A 706 -11.08 -5.77 -16.99
C THR A 706 -10.30 -5.83 -18.29
N LEU A 707 -10.79 -6.51 -19.31
CA LEU A 707 -9.99 -6.75 -20.52
C LEU A 707 -10.57 -6.08 -21.76
N GLU A 708 -9.67 -5.68 -22.65
CA GLU A 708 -10.05 -5.22 -23.98
C GLU A 708 -10.70 -6.35 -24.78
N ASN A 709 -11.58 -5.99 -25.72
CA ASN A 709 -12.32 -6.96 -26.53
C ASN A 709 -11.41 -7.94 -27.31
N GLN A 710 -10.18 -7.52 -27.64
CA GLN A 710 -9.19 -8.36 -28.33
C GLN A 710 -8.63 -9.49 -27.44
N LEU A 711 -8.75 -9.38 -26.11
CA LEU A 711 -8.20 -10.31 -25.12
C LEU A 711 -9.28 -11.24 -24.53
N LEU A 712 -10.30 -11.58 -25.34
CA LEU A 712 -11.43 -12.40 -24.90
C LEU A 712 -11.01 -13.75 -24.29
N GLU A 713 -10.06 -14.46 -24.91
CA GLU A 713 -9.59 -15.74 -24.39
C GLU A 713 -8.92 -15.60 -23.01
N ASP A 714 -8.17 -14.52 -22.80
CA ASP A 714 -7.54 -14.23 -21.51
C ASP A 714 -8.57 -13.83 -20.47
N ALA A 715 -9.64 -13.14 -20.88
CA ALA A 715 -10.77 -12.81 -20.01
C ALA A 715 -11.49 -14.06 -19.52
N VAL A 716 -11.68 -15.05 -20.39
CA VAL A 716 -12.23 -16.35 -20.00
C VAL A 716 -11.30 -17.08 -19.03
N LYS A 717 -9.98 -17.12 -19.30
CA LYS A 717 -9.00 -17.81 -18.44
C LYS A 717 -8.86 -17.17 -17.06
N LYS A 718 -8.78 -15.84 -17.02
CA LYS A 718 -8.68 -15.04 -15.78
C LYS A 718 -10.03 -14.79 -15.11
N LYS A 719 -11.12 -15.25 -15.73
CA LYS A 719 -12.50 -15.14 -15.24
C LYS A 719 -12.99 -13.69 -15.00
N HIS A 720 -12.76 -12.81 -15.97
CA HIS A 720 -13.26 -11.43 -15.99
C HIS A 720 -14.06 -11.13 -17.25
N CYS A 721 -14.77 -10.01 -17.28
CA CYS A 721 -15.43 -9.50 -18.49
C CYS A 721 -14.49 -8.74 -19.43
N THR A 722 -14.74 -8.88 -20.73
CA THR A 722 -14.38 -7.84 -21.71
C THR A 722 -15.37 -6.67 -21.65
N ILE A 723 -15.01 -5.53 -22.25
CA ILE A 723 -15.89 -4.35 -22.34
C ILE A 723 -17.24 -4.71 -22.97
N ASN A 724 -17.22 -5.46 -24.07
CA ASN A 724 -18.41 -5.89 -24.79
C ASN A 724 -19.30 -6.82 -23.95
N GLU A 725 -18.70 -7.72 -23.17
CA GLU A 725 -19.43 -8.62 -22.28
C GLU A 725 -20.08 -7.86 -21.13
N ALA A 726 -19.39 -6.87 -20.56
CA ALA A 726 -19.93 -5.99 -19.53
C ALA A 726 -21.14 -5.19 -20.04
N ILE A 727 -21.05 -4.62 -21.25
CA ILE A 727 -22.19 -3.96 -21.91
C ILE A 727 -23.32 -4.96 -22.17
N GLY A 728 -23.01 -6.20 -22.57
CA GLY A 728 -23.98 -7.27 -22.75
C GLY A 728 -24.77 -7.59 -21.46
N VAL A 729 -24.08 -7.64 -20.32
CA VAL A 729 -24.71 -7.79 -18.99
C VAL A 729 -25.63 -6.60 -18.70
N SER A 730 -25.13 -5.37 -18.90
CA SER A 730 -25.92 -4.14 -18.71
C SER A 730 -27.22 -4.13 -19.54
N ASN A 731 -27.12 -4.52 -20.81
CA ASN A 731 -28.25 -4.57 -21.73
C ASN A 731 -29.31 -5.57 -21.28
N LYS A 732 -28.91 -6.78 -20.87
CA LYS A 732 -29.84 -7.81 -20.38
C LYS A 732 -30.41 -7.47 -19.00
N MET A 733 -29.68 -6.70 -18.20
CA MET A 733 -30.13 -6.21 -16.90
C MET A 733 -31.21 -5.12 -17.05
N ASN A 734 -31.34 -4.53 -18.24
CA ASN A 734 -32.11 -3.31 -18.44
C ASN A 734 -31.66 -2.19 -17.48
N ALA A 735 -30.34 -2.04 -17.31
CA ALA A 735 -29.77 -1.03 -16.45
C ALA A 735 -30.04 0.37 -17.04
N ARG A 736 -30.57 1.29 -16.22
CA ARG A 736 -30.91 2.64 -16.70
C ARG A 736 -29.66 3.45 -17.03
N LYS A 737 -28.61 3.35 -16.21
CA LYS A 737 -27.28 3.94 -16.45
C LYS A 737 -26.16 2.95 -16.09
N LEU A 738 -25.01 3.11 -16.74
CA LEU A 738 -23.86 2.20 -16.62
C LEU A 738 -22.57 2.95 -16.28
N ILE A 739 -21.81 2.43 -15.31
CA ILE A 739 -20.42 2.81 -15.04
C ILE A 739 -19.55 1.57 -15.22
N LEU A 740 -18.52 1.67 -16.08
CA LEU A 740 -17.52 0.63 -16.23
C LEU A 740 -16.26 0.98 -15.44
N THR A 741 -15.72 0.02 -14.69
CA THR A 741 -14.51 0.17 -13.85
C THR A 741 -13.64 -1.08 -13.87
N HIS A 742 -12.64 -1.15 -13.00
CA HIS A 742 -11.75 -2.29 -12.81
C HIS A 742 -11.04 -2.68 -14.11
N PHE A 743 -10.38 -1.72 -14.75
CA PHE A 743 -9.69 -1.92 -16.02
C PHE A 743 -8.30 -2.53 -15.79
N SER A 744 -7.93 -3.54 -16.58
CA SER A 744 -6.53 -3.92 -16.74
C SER A 744 -5.79 -2.82 -17.53
N GLN A 745 -4.53 -2.57 -17.21
CA GLN A 745 -3.82 -1.39 -17.69
C GLN A 745 -2.39 -1.71 -18.11
N ARG A 746 -1.98 -1.10 -19.23
CA ARG A 746 -0.58 -0.82 -19.57
C ARG A 746 -0.31 0.69 -19.57
N TYR A 747 -1.22 1.48 -20.15
CA TYR A 747 -1.20 2.94 -20.20
C TYR A 747 -2.66 3.49 -20.16
N PRO A 748 -2.90 4.79 -19.87
CA PRO A 748 -4.24 5.32 -19.76
C PRO A 748 -4.82 5.50 -21.17
N LYS A 749 -5.91 4.81 -21.48
CA LYS A 749 -6.68 5.04 -22.72
C LYS A 749 -8.16 4.87 -22.44
N LEU A 750 -9.00 5.49 -23.30
CA LEU A 750 -10.41 5.17 -23.32
C LEU A 750 -10.57 3.73 -23.81
N PRO A 751 -11.33 2.87 -23.12
CA PRO A 751 -11.65 1.54 -23.62
C PRO A 751 -12.30 1.63 -25.01
N GLN A 752 -11.87 0.79 -25.96
CA GLN A 752 -12.41 0.81 -27.31
C GLN A 752 -13.80 0.17 -27.35
N LEU A 753 -14.80 0.97 -27.70
CA LEU A 753 -16.16 0.51 -27.96
C LEU A 753 -16.23 -0.17 -29.34
N ASP A 754 -16.88 -1.32 -29.40
CA ASP A 754 -17.22 -1.96 -30.67
C ASP A 754 -18.44 -1.27 -31.28
N ASN A 755 -18.30 -0.78 -32.53
CA ASN A 755 -19.38 -0.10 -33.25
C ASN A 755 -20.59 -1.01 -33.52
N ASN A 756 -20.46 -2.33 -33.35
CA ASN A 756 -21.53 -3.30 -33.59
C ASN A 756 -22.33 -3.66 -32.33
N ILE A 757 -21.99 -3.11 -31.16
CA ILE A 757 -22.73 -3.35 -29.93
C ILE A 757 -23.54 -2.11 -29.54
N ASP A 758 -24.85 -2.30 -29.44
CA ASP A 758 -25.75 -1.27 -28.92
C ASP A 758 -25.59 -1.15 -27.40
N VAL A 759 -25.44 0.08 -26.91
CA VAL A 759 -25.55 0.37 -25.47
C VAL A 759 -27.00 0.74 -25.19
N MET A 760 -27.73 -0.17 -24.55
CA MET A 760 -29.17 0.00 -24.25
C MET A 760 -29.41 0.89 -23.01
N ALA A 761 -28.36 1.15 -22.22
CA ALA A 761 -28.41 2.10 -21.12
C ALA A 761 -28.62 3.53 -21.66
N ARG A 762 -29.45 4.32 -20.99
CA ARG A 762 -29.77 5.70 -21.42
C ARG A 762 -28.53 6.58 -21.43
N GLU A 763 -27.68 6.41 -20.43
CA GLU A 763 -26.41 7.12 -20.26
C GLU A 763 -25.36 6.17 -19.69
N PHE A 764 -24.10 6.36 -20.07
CA PHE A 764 -22.99 5.58 -19.52
C PHE A 764 -21.68 6.36 -19.50
N CYS A 765 -20.76 5.94 -18.63
CA CYS A 765 -19.42 6.50 -18.56
C CYS A 765 -18.36 5.44 -18.21
N PHE A 766 -17.10 5.78 -18.50
CA PHE A 766 -15.93 5.03 -18.07
C PHE A 766 -15.32 5.69 -16.83
N ALA A 767 -15.07 4.87 -15.81
CA ALA A 767 -14.46 5.33 -14.58
C ALA A 767 -12.99 5.74 -14.77
N PHE A 768 -12.58 6.76 -14.02
CA PHE A 768 -11.18 7.15 -13.82
C PHE A 768 -10.96 7.45 -12.33
N ASP A 769 -9.74 7.27 -11.85
CA ASP A 769 -9.39 7.55 -10.46
C ASP A 769 -9.80 8.99 -10.08
N SER A 770 -10.37 9.14 -8.88
CA SER A 770 -10.92 10.41 -8.35
C SER A 770 -12.04 11.06 -9.18
N MET A 771 -12.67 10.35 -10.12
CA MET A 771 -13.84 10.88 -10.83
C MET A 771 -15.05 10.94 -9.89
N ILE A 772 -15.75 12.08 -9.91
CA ILE A 772 -16.96 12.38 -9.16
C ILE A 772 -18.09 12.59 -10.16
N VAL A 773 -19.11 11.73 -10.17
CA VAL A 773 -20.26 11.85 -11.07
C VAL A 773 -21.55 12.02 -10.27
N ASP A 774 -22.36 12.98 -10.69
CA ASP A 774 -23.78 13.05 -10.33
C ASP A 774 -24.52 12.01 -11.20
N TYR A 775 -25.30 11.14 -10.56
CA TYR A 775 -26.06 10.11 -11.25
C TYR A 775 -26.91 10.70 -12.37
N GLU A 776 -27.50 11.89 -12.19
CA GLU A 776 -28.34 12.53 -13.21
C GLU A 776 -27.56 13.03 -14.43
N LYS A 777 -26.24 13.15 -14.32
CA LYS A 777 -25.35 13.76 -15.33
C LYS A 777 -24.27 12.82 -15.86
N ILE A 778 -24.41 11.51 -15.64
CA ILE A 778 -23.46 10.48 -16.12
C ILE A 778 -23.15 10.61 -17.61
N GLY A 779 -24.17 10.88 -18.44
CA GLY A 779 -24.02 10.95 -19.90
C GLY A 779 -23.22 12.13 -20.43
N GLU A 780 -22.85 13.11 -19.59
CA GLU A 780 -22.03 14.25 -20.02
C GLU A 780 -20.67 13.80 -20.59
N GLN A 781 -20.10 12.70 -20.07
CA GLN A 781 -18.85 12.15 -20.56
C GLN A 781 -18.95 11.65 -22.02
N GLN A 782 -20.11 11.14 -22.46
CA GLN A 782 -20.28 10.61 -23.81
C GLN A 782 -20.03 11.68 -24.89
N ARG A 783 -20.29 12.95 -24.59
CA ARG A 783 -20.05 14.07 -25.52
C ARG A 783 -18.55 14.34 -25.73
N ILE A 784 -17.70 13.98 -24.77
CA ILE A 784 -16.26 14.23 -24.80
C ILE A 784 -15.42 13.00 -25.14
N PHE A 785 -16.02 11.82 -25.38
CA PHE A 785 -15.30 10.59 -25.77
C PHE A 785 -14.28 10.79 -26.91
N PRO A 786 -14.58 11.53 -28.00
CA PRO A 786 -13.61 11.75 -29.07
C PRO A 786 -12.35 12.49 -28.61
N LEU A 787 -12.50 13.42 -27.65
CA LEU A 787 -11.41 14.21 -27.10
C LEU A 787 -10.63 13.45 -26.01
N LEU A 788 -11.30 12.54 -25.31
CA LEU A 788 -10.73 11.75 -24.22
C LEU A 788 -9.57 10.86 -24.71
N ASN A 789 -9.67 10.29 -25.91
CA ASN A 789 -8.54 9.57 -26.52
C ASN A 789 -7.35 10.47 -26.87
N LYS A 790 -7.58 11.74 -27.23
CA LYS A 790 -6.52 12.70 -27.51
C LYS A 790 -5.74 13.07 -26.24
N ALA A 791 -6.41 13.03 -25.08
CA ALA A 791 -5.82 13.44 -23.80
C ALA A 791 -4.57 12.62 -23.42
N PHE A 792 -4.52 11.35 -23.82
CA PHE A 792 -3.49 10.41 -23.37
C PHE A 792 -2.47 10.02 -24.44
N VAL A 793 -2.35 10.83 -25.50
CA VAL A 793 -1.40 10.55 -26.58
C VAL A 793 0.05 10.58 -26.08
N GLU A 794 0.37 11.51 -25.18
CA GLU A 794 1.70 11.65 -24.57
C GLU A 794 2.08 10.42 -23.74
N GLU A 795 1.19 9.94 -22.87
CA GLU A 795 1.41 8.73 -22.07
C GLU A 795 1.47 7.47 -22.93
N LYS A 796 0.73 7.43 -24.04
CA LYS A 796 0.81 6.32 -24.99
C LYS A 796 2.18 6.25 -25.65
N GLU A 797 2.71 7.38 -26.11
CA GLU A 797 4.04 7.45 -26.74
C GLU A 797 5.15 7.09 -25.73
N GLU A 798 5.06 7.57 -24.48
CA GLU A 798 6.04 7.26 -23.41
C GLU A 798 6.13 5.74 -23.13
N GLU A 799 5.00 5.04 -23.15
CA GLU A 799 4.94 3.61 -22.82
C GLU A 799 5.28 2.73 -24.05
N GLU A 800 4.98 3.18 -25.27
CA GLU A 800 5.43 2.50 -26.51
C GLU A 800 6.96 2.54 -26.65
N ASP A 801 7.62 3.62 -26.24
CA ASP A 801 9.09 3.72 -26.23
C ASP A 801 9.76 2.69 -25.29
N VAL A 802 9.10 2.31 -24.20
CA VAL A 802 9.61 1.28 -23.27
C VAL A 802 9.59 -0.10 -23.93
N ASP A 803 8.59 -0.39 -24.76
CA ASP A 803 8.44 -1.67 -25.45
C ASP A 803 9.53 -1.91 -26.49
N ASP A 804 9.93 -0.85 -27.20
CA ASP A 804 11.01 -0.91 -28.16
C ASP A 804 12.36 -1.14 -27.47
N VAL A 805 12.57 -0.60 -26.27
CA VAL A 805 13.80 -0.81 -25.49
C VAL A 805 13.84 -2.20 -24.84
N GLU A 806 12.72 -2.69 -24.28
CA GLU A 806 12.65 -4.03 -23.68
C GLU A 806 12.74 -5.14 -24.72
N SER A 807 12.11 -4.97 -25.89
CA SER A 807 12.20 -5.93 -26.99
C SER A 807 13.62 -6.10 -27.53
N VAL A 808 14.41 -5.03 -27.60
CA VAL A 808 15.83 -5.05 -27.99
C VAL A 808 16.70 -5.75 -26.94
N GLN A 809 16.43 -5.53 -25.64
CA GLN A 809 17.15 -6.22 -24.55
C GLN A 809 16.82 -7.72 -24.51
N ASP A 810 15.57 -8.11 -24.75
CA ASP A 810 15.16 -9.51 -24.83
C ASP A 810 15.74 -10.23 -26.06
N LEU A 811 15.86 -9.51 -27.19
CA LEU A 811 16.60 -9.98 -28.37
C LEU A 811 18.09 -10.19 -28.06
N GLU A 812 18.74 -9.28 -27.33
CA GLU A 812 20.13 -9.46 -26.91
C GLU A 812 20.32 -10.62 -25.93
N VAL A 813 19.38 -10.83 -25.00
CA VAL A 813 19.41 -11.96 -24.06
C VAL A 813 19.17 -13.29 -24.79
N LYS A 814 18.27 -13.34 -25.76
CA LYS A 814 18.06 -14.51 -26.64
C LYS A 814 19.28 -14.77 -27.53
N LEU A 815 19.92 -13.73 -28.08
CA LEU A 815 21.16 -13.84 -28.87
C LEU A 815 22.35 -14.28 -28.03
N LYS A 816 22.45 -13.87 -26.75
CA LYS A 816 23.47 -14.35 -25.81
C LYS A 816 23.23 -15.80 -25.38
N LYS A 817 21.97 -16.27 -25.30
CA LYS A 817 21.66 -17.70 -25.10
C LYS A 817 21.97 -18.56 -26.32
N HIS A 818 21.80 -18.05 -27.54
CA HIS A 818 22.18 -18.77 -28.76
C HIS A 818 23.70 -18.83 -29.03
N LYS A 819 24.50 -17.93 -28.44
CA LYS A 819 25.97 -18.03 -28.49
C LYS A 819 26.58 -18.98 -27.45
N LYS A 820 25.77 -19.64 -26.62
CA LYS A 820 26.21 -20.57 -25.58
C LYS A 820 25.67 -22.01 -25.72
N ASN A 821 25.00 -22.33 -26.83
CA ASN A 821 24.65 -23.70 -27.21
C ASN A 821 25.51 -24.18 -28.37
#